data_AF-A0A231VUX3-F1
#
_entry.id   AF-A0A231VUX3-F1
#
_cell.length_a   1.000
_cell.length_b   1.000
_cell.length_c   1.000
_cell.angle_alpha   90.00
_cell.angle_beta   90.00
_cell.angle_gamma   90.00
#
_symmetry.space_group_name_H-M   'P 1'
#
loop_
_entity.id
_entity.type
_entity.pdbx_description
1 polymer ?
#
loop_
_entity_poly.entity_id
_entity_poly.type
_entity_poly.pdbx_seq_one_letter_code
_entity_poly.pdbx_strand_id
1 'polypeptide(L)'
;YELVPTATKGEETGKVVAGETKEVTYVYKEVTGDVVVHYVDTEGNKIAADKDDLKGASLSEKYDTAVDNKPEKITAEDGTVYYITKAGLKDDSKPETGNVVEGKTDVTYVYEKAGSVIVNYQTEDGTPLVGTADGKDIASGAKDTDNGKPGSEYNTADNGMKPTRITTAEGKVYELVPASTKGDETGTVESGQTKEVTYVYKEVKGNVVVHYTDEAGNKIAEDAKDTTDGSISTPYDTSDNGMKPERITTPEGKVYQLVPTTTQGAETGKVTEGTTEVTYVYKEVTGDVVVHYVDTEGNVIAEDKEDTKGASLNAKYDTTDNKPEKIEKDGTVYYLTEKALKDDSKPENGDVVEGKTEVTYVYEKAGQVVVHYTDEKGNTIQADAVDTKDGKPNSDYNTADNGMKPNRITTPEGKVYELIPQSTKGDETGKVKAGETTEVTYVYKEITGNVVVHYVDTEGNTLAEDTKDVENGSLSEKYDTTDNKPAKLEKDGQVYYLTAKELKDGSKPENGAVVEGTTEITYVYEKAGNVLVHYVDEAGNTLQADAVDTKDGQPGAKYDTSDNDMKPTRITTPEGKVYELVPASTKGNENGSVEAGKTTEVTYVYKEVKGNVVVHYVDEAGNTIAEDIKDTTDGSVSSAYDTSDNKPATITTKDGKVYVLVPTSTKGEESGKVTEGTTEVTYVYKEVTGDVVVHYVDTEGNVIAEDKEDTKGASLNAKYDTTDNKPATIEKDGVKYYLTEKAVKDDSKPETGDVVEGKSEVTYVYEKAGQVVVHYVDEAGNTIQTDAVDTKDGKPGAAYNTTDNDMKPTRITTAEGRVYELVPASTKGNENGSVEAGKTTEVTYVYKEIKGNVVVHYVDEAGNTIAEDVKDTTDGSVSSAYDTTDNKPATITTKDGKLYVLVPTSTKGDENGKVTEGTTEVTYVYKEVKEGTTNGGSLTPSQPGSPSTPSTNPTSPVKPTDPSQPTTPANPATPTMPSAPVNGKAPQAPVAPSEAKGQAELPNTGTEDHASLAALGLLGVLSGFGLVARKKKED
;
A
#
# COMPACT_ATOMS: atom_id res chain seq x y z
N TYR A 1 149.71 63.44 182.54
CA TYR A 1 151.05 64.00 182.28
C TYR A 1 152.06 63.53 183.34
N GLU A 2 153.35 63.49 183.03
CA GLU A 2 154.44 62.92 183.86
C GLU A 2 155.77 63.74 183.77
N LEU A 3 156.66 63.65 184.77
CA LEU A 3 157.83 64.53 185.01
C LEU A 3 159.12 64.09 184.28
N VAL A 4 160.00 65.04 183.91
CA VAL A 4 161.34 64.76 183.34
C VAL A 4 162.46 65.50 184.11
N PRO A 5 163.23 64.82 185.00
CA PRO A 5 164.20 65.49 185.89
C PRO A 5 165.50 66.04 185.24
N THR A 6 165.86 65.63 184.03
CA THR A 6 167.21 65.86 183.45
C THR A 6 167.39 67.21 182.73
N ALA A 7 166.39 68.09 182.74
CA ALA A 7 166.33 69.27 181.88
C ALA A 7 166.62 70.63 182.56
N THR A 8 166.88 70.64 183.88
CA THR A 8 167.03 71.86 184.70
C THR A 8 168.31 72.66 184.39
N LYS A 9 168.25 74.00 184.47
CA LYS A 9 169.40 74.92 184.28
C LYS A 9 169.37 76.10 185.24
N GLY A 10 170.55 76.60 185.60
CA GLY A 10 170.80 77.76 186.46
C GLY A 10 171.47 77.38 187.79
N GLU A 11 172.38 78.22 188.32
CA GLU A 11 172.87 78.08 189.71
C GLU A 11 171.87 78.74 190.66
N GLU A 12 171.37 78.01 191.65
CA GLU A 12 170.41 78.49 192.64
C GLU A 12 171.00 79.46 193.70
N THR A 13 172.29 79.85 193.60
CA THR A 13 172.92 80.81 194.54
C THR A 13 173.94 81.74 193.85
N GLY A 14 174.16 82.95 194.39
CA GLY A 14 175.24 83.84 193.93
C GLY A 14 175.19 85.26 194.50
N LYS A 15 176.28 86.03 194.32
CA LYS A 15 176.29 87.48 194.59
C LYS A 15 175.62 88.24 193.46
N VAL A 16 174.76 89.20 193.82
CA VAL A 16 174.09 90.12 192.89
C VAL A 16 174.99 91.32 192.60
N VAL A 17 175.19 91.64 191.32
CA VAL A 17 175.82 92.89 190.87
C VAL A 17 174.73 93.84 190.43
N ALA A 18 174.83 95.12 190.79
CA ALA A 18 173.84 96.12 190.37
C ALA A 18 173.81 96.24 188.83
N GLY A 19 172.66 95.94 188.23
CA GLY A 19 172.47 95.87 186.78
C GLY A 19 172.34 94.45 186.21
N GLU A 20 172.66 93.39 186.97
CA GLU A 20 172.51 92.00 186.55
C GLU A 20 171.46 91.22 187.37
N THR A 21 170.75 90.31 186.69
CA THR A 21 169.76 89.37 187.23
C THR A 21 170.22 87.92 186.98
N LYS A 22 169.74 86.94 187.77
CA LYS A 22 169.98 85.49 187.59
C LYS A 22 168.69 84.68 187.78
N GLU A 23 168.55 83.52 187.11
CA GLU A 23 167.32 82.69 187.01
C GLU A 23 167.57 81.15 186.90
N VAL A 24 166.52 80.31 187.08
CA VAL A 24 166.52 78.81 187.12
C VAL A 24 165.17 78.18 186.62
N THR A 25 165.05 76.93 186.06
CA THR A 25 163.79 76.38 185.37
C THR A 25 163.62 74.79 185.24
N TYR A 26 162.41 74.18 185.02
CA TYR A 26 162.01 72.69 185.02
C TYR A 26 160.87 72.21 183.97
N VAL A 27 160.57 70.88 183.67
CA VAL A 27 159.76 70.31 182.46
C VAL A 27 158.95 68.90 182.54
N TYR A 28 157.91 68.54 181.69
CA TYR A 28 156.91 67.34 181.71
C TYR A 28 156.27 66.72 180.33
N LYS A 29 155.47 65.56 180.22
CA LYS A 29 154.78 64.89 178.98
C LYS A 29 153.46 63.94 179.08
N GLU A 30 152.77 63.36 178.01
CA GLU A 30 151.36 62.67 177.91
C GLU A 30 151.11 61.19 177.26
N VAL A 31 149.83 60.69 176.97
CA VAL A 31 149.24 59.27 176.62
C VAL A 31 147.80 59.18 175.86
N THR A 32 147.36 58.10 175.08
CA THR A 32 146.11 57.98 174.15
C THR A 32 145.42 56.55 173.80
N GLY A 33 144.36 56.38 172.89
CA GLY A 33 143.59 55.11 172.45
C GLY A 33 142.65 55.04 171.14
N ASP A 34 141.89 53.93 170.79
CA ASP A 34 141.26 53.56 169.42
C ASP A 34 139.76 52.98 169.29
N VAL A 35 139.09 52.94 168.07
CA VAL A 35 137.71 52.38 167.72
C VAL A 35 137.49 51.90 166.22
N VAL A 36 136.63 50.88 165.90
CA VAL A 36 136.39 50.18 164.56
C VAL A 36 134.94 49.62 164.28
N VAL A 37 134.56 49.30 163.01
CA VAL A 37 133.22 48.81 162.52
C VAL A 37 133.26 47.66 161.47
N HIS A 38 132.22 46.81 161.39
CA HIS A 38 132.08 45.59 160.53
C HIS A 38 130.69 45.42 159.83
N TYR A 39 130.59 44.58 158.77
CA TYR A 39 129.33 44.27 158.05
C TYR A 39 129.18 42.78 157.66
N VAL A 40 127.99 42.20 157.84
CA VAL A 40 127.66 40.78 157.56
C VAL A 40 126.28 40.57 156.92
N ASP A 41 125.99 39.37 156.41
CA ASP A 41 124.63 38.92 156.06
C ASP A 41 123.86 38.37 157.29
N THR A 42 122.61 37.93 157.08
CA THR A 42 121.78 37.27 158.10
C THR A 42 122.37 36.02 158.74
N GLU A 43 123.36 35.37 158.12
CA GLU A 43 124.04 34.18 158.63
C GLU A 43 125.32 34.54 159.41
N GLY A 44 125.76 35.79 159.34
CA GLY A 44 126.98 36.29 159.97
C GLY A 44 128.21 36.25 159.06
N ASN A 45 128.07 35.91 157.78
CA ASN A 45 129.18 35.95 156.82
C ASN A 45 129.50 37.40 156.45
N LYS A 46 130.78 37.75 156.36
CA LYS A 46 131.22 39.10 156.01
C LYS A 46 130.95 39.44 154.55
N ILE A 47 130.12 40.46 154.30
CA ILE A 47 129.71 40.90 152.94
C ILE A 47 130.31 42.23 152.48
N ALA A 48 130.98 42.97 153.37
CA ALA A 48 131.73 44.18 153.03
C ALA A 48 132.95 44.35 153.95
N ALA A 49 133.88 45.24 153.57
CA ALA A 49 135.11 45.49 154.32
C ALA A 49 134.88 46.22 155.65
N ASP A 50 135.78 46.01 156.61
CA ASP A 50 135.76 46.69 157.91
C ASP A 50 136.29 48.13 157.77
N LYS A 51 136.01 48.99 158.76
CA LYS A 51 136.50 50.36 158.81
C LYS A 51 136.95 50.78 160.21
N ASP A 52 138.06 51.52 160.29
CA ASP A 52 138.43 52.25 161.51
C ASP A 52 137.58 53.52 161.64
N ASP A 53 137.23 53.89 162.87
CA ASP A 53 136.39 55.06 163.20
C ASP A 53 137.19 56.15 163.94
N LEU A 54 137.87 55.80 165.04
CA LEU A 54 138.80 56.68 165.77
C LEU A 54 140.14 55.99 166.05
N LYS A 55 141.22 56.78 166.11
CA LYS A 55 142.59 56.25 166.23
C LYS A 55 143.56 57.20 166.91
N GLY A 56 144.30 56.70 167.90
CA GLY A 56 145.28 57.47 168.69
C GLY A 56 144.67 58.65 169.46
N ALA A 57 143.36 58.62 169.69
CA ALA A 57 142.52 59.67 170.28
C ALA A 57 142.83 59.90 171.76
N SER A 58 142.50 61.09 172.27
CA SER A 58 142.66 61.36 173.71
C SER A 58 141.66 60.54 174.52
N LEU A 59 142.07 60.04 175.68
CA LEU A 59 141.15 59.32 176.58
C LEU A 59 139.96 60.23 176.93
N SER A 60 138.74 59.71 176.84
CA SER A 60 137.45 60.43 176.92
C SER A 60 137.00 61.28 175.72
N GLU A 61 137.66 61.17 174.55
CA GLU A 61 137.08 61.55 173.25
C GLU A 61 135.85 60.68 172.90
N LYS A 62 135.07 61.00 171.85
CA LYS A 62 133.76 60.35 171.57
C LYS A 62 133.60 59.84 170.14
N TYR A 63 132.95 58.68 170.00
CA TYR A 63 132.63 58.02 168.72
C TYR A 63 131.13 57.89 168.46
N ASP A 64 130.74 57.84 167.17
CA ASP A 64 129.38 57.53 166.68
C ASP A 64 129.43 56.95 165.26
N THR A 65 129.26 55.63 165.14
CA THR A 65 129.41 54.85 163.90
C THR A 65 128.13 54.78 163.07
N ALA A 66 126.99 55.23 163.60
CA ALA A 66 125.70 55.09 162.90
C ALA A 66 125.54 56.10 161.76
N VAL A 67 126.30 57.19 161.79
CA VAL A 67 126.15 58.36 160.91
C VAL A 67 126.75 58.12 159.51
N ASP A 68 127.89 57.43 159.43
CA ASP A 68 128.72 57.32 158.22
C ASP A 68 129.00 55.86 157.80
N ASN A 69 128.71 54.90 158.68
CA ASN A 69 129.09 53.50 158.51
C ASN A 69 127.91 52.51 158.46
N LYS A 70 126.73 52.91 157.96
CA LYS A 70 125.50 52.07 157.92
C LYS A 70 124.63 52.25 156.65
N PRO A 71 124.97 51.66 155.48
CA PRO A 71 124.22 51.81 154.23
C PRO A 71 122.95 50.93 154.14
N GLU A 72 121.96 51.32 153.33
CA GLU A 72 120.65 50.63 153.21
C GLU A 72 120.61 49.48 152.18
N LYS A 73 121.52 49.50 151.19
CA LYS A 73 121.68 48.46 150.15
C LYS A 73 123.16 48.13 149.99
N ILE A 74 123.49 46.84 149.86
CA ILE A 74 124.82 46.37 149.48
C ILE A 74 124.66 45.54 148.20
N THR A 75 125.60 45.66 147.27
CA THR A 75 125.73 44.70 146.15
C THR A 75 127.09 44.06 146.32
N ALA A 76 127.12 42.73 146.43
CA ALA A 76 128.36 42.00 146.59
C ALA A 76 129.12 41.92 145.24
N GLU A 77 130.40 41.54 145.29
CA GLU A 77 131.27 41.53 144.10
C GLU A 77 130.83 40.53 143.02
N ASP A 78 130.00 39.55 143.36
CA ASP A 78 129.36 38.60 142.43
C ASP A 78 128.15 39.19 141.68
N GLY A 79 127.74 40.43 142.00
CA GLY A 79 126.52 41.05 141.50
C GLY A 79 125.25 40.68 142.25
N THR A 80 125.32 39.84 143.30
CA THR A 80 124.16 39.59 144.17
C THR A 80 123.78 40.88 144.89
N VAL A 81 122.49 41.22 144.76
CA VAL A 81 121.88 42.36 145.45
C VAL A 81 121.39 41.97 146.84
N TYR A 82 121.81 42.75 147.84
CA TYR A 82 121.38 42.66 149.24
C TYR A 82 120.81 44.00 149.79
N TYR A 83 119.96 43.93 150.80
CA TYR A 83 119.31 45.07 151.49
C TYR A 83 119.49 44.96 153.01
N ILE A 84 119.56 46.09 153.73
CA ILE A 84 119.73 46.10 155.20
C ILE A 84 118.55 45.39 155.88
N THR A 85 118.83 44.50 156.83
CA THR A 85 117.76 43.88 157.62
C THR A 85 117.16 44.86 158.62
N LYS A 86 115.91 44.61 159.00
CA LYS A 86 115.17 45.45 159.95
C LYS A 86 115.80 45.52 161.37
N ALA A 87 116.69 44.59 161.73
CA ALA A 87 117.42 44.59 163.00
C ALA A 87 118.63 45.54 162.98
N GLY A 88 119.27 45.72 161.83
CA GLY A 88 120.45 46.57 161.66
C GLY A 88 121.72 45.98 162.26
N LEU A 89 121.85 45.97 163.59
CA LEU A 89 123.04 45.56 164.35
C LEU A 89 123.10 44.04 164.62
N LYS A 90 124.29 43.55 165.02
CA LYS A 90 124.50 42.21 165.61
C LYS A 90 124.52 42.28 167.14
N ASP A 91 123.80 41.36 167.81
CA ASP A 91 123.43 41.42 169.25
C ASP A 91 124.59 41.53 170.26
N ASP A 92 125.77 40.99 169.96
CA ASP A 92 126.95 40.95 170.84
C ASP A 92 127.95 42.10 170.61
N SER A 93 127.63 43.00 169.68
CA SER A 93 128.51 44.09 169.27
C SER A 93 128.57 45.24 170.29
N LYS A 94 129.53 46.15 170.15
CA LYS A 94 129.52 47.39 170.95
C LYS A 94 128.43 48.35 170.44
N PRO A 95 127.85 49.20 171.32
CA PRO A 95 126.88 50.19 170.88
C PRO A 95 127.51 51.13 169.85
N GLU A 96 126.68 51.69 168.97
CA GLU A 96 127.12 52.56 167.88
C GLU A 96 127.82 53.84 168.37
N THR A 97 127.63 54.23 169.63
CA THR A 97 128.21 55.46 170.21
C THR A 97 128.87 55.21 171.57
N GLY A 98 129.91 55.98 171.90
CA GLY A 98 130.58 55.87 173.20
C GLY A 98 131.74 56.83 173.41
N ASN A 99 132.49 56.61 174.49
CA ASN A 99 133.74 57.32 174.80
C ASN A 99 134.95 56.42 174.48
N VAL A 100 136.05 57.01 174.03
CA VAL A 100 137.35 56.35 173.85
C VAL A 100 137.98 56.01 175.21
N VAL A 101 138.43 54.76 175.33
CA VAL A 101 139.14 54.20 176.48
C VAL A 101 140.56 53.77 176.08
N GLU A 102 141.39 53.41 177.05
CA GLU A 102 142.70 52.81 176.79
C GLU A 102 142.51 51.41 176.19
N GLY A 103 142.83 51.25 174.90
CA GLY A 103 142.56 50.02 174.14
C GLY A 103 141.83 50.29 172.81
N LYS A 104 140.99 49.34 172.40
CA LYS A 104 140.26 49.30 171.12
C LYS A 104 138.81 48.82 171.32
N THR A 105 137.91 49.24 170.43
CA THR A 105 136.44 49.02 170.50
C THR A 105 135.88 48.68 169.10
N ASP A 106 134.84 47.82 168.96
CA ASP A 106 134.40 47.25 167.66
C ASP A 106 132.85 47.10 167.51
N VAL A 107 132.25 47.50 166.36
CA VAL A 107 130.77 47.56 166.06
C VAL A 107 130.37 46.73 164.79
N THR A 108 129.10 46.31 164.54
CA THR A 108 128.73 45.36 163.43
C THR A 108 127.27 45.37 162.90
N TYR A 109 127.03 45.27 161.56
CA TYR A 109 125.69 45.36 160.86
C TYR A 109 125.27 44.17 159.93
N VAL A 110 123.98 44.01 159.54
CA VAL A 110 123.34 42.75 158.98
C VAL A 110 122.35 42.92 157.75
N TYR A 111 122.41 42.09 156.66
CA TYR A 111 121.66 42.25 155.34
C TYR A 111 121.03 40.96 154.67
N GLU A 112 120.07 41.07 153.70
CA GLU A 112 119.26 40.00 152.98
C GLU A 112 119.06 40.16 151.41
N LYS A 113 118.62 39.14 150.61
CA LYS A 113 118.72 39.00 149.09
C LYS A 113 117.38 39.13 148.24
N ALA A 114 117.39 39.23 146.89
CA ALA A 114 116.26 39.59 145.94
C ALA A 114 115.74 38.49 144.92
N GLY A 115 114.67 38.71 144.09
CA GLY A 115 114.01 37.70 143.16
C GLY A 115 113.17 38.20 141.90
N SER A 116 112.49 37.31 141.10
CA SER A 116 111.92 37.58 139.71
C SER A 116 110.61 36.79 139.28
N VAL A 117 110.01 36.98 138.06
CA VAL A 117 108.76 36.31 137.51
C VAL A 117 108.66 36.22 135.93
N ILE A 118 108.02 35.18 135.31
CA ILE A 118 107.84 34.95 133.83
C ILE A 118 106.48 34.31 133.32
N VAL A 119 106.23 34.22 131.99
CA VAL A 119 104.94 33.79 131.31
C VAL A 119 105.09 32.89 130.04
N ASN A 120 104.12 31.98 129.75
CA ASN A 120 104.15 30.92 128.69
C ASN A 120 102.81 30.66 127.89
N TYR A 121 102.84 29.96 126.73
CA TYR A 121 101.67 29.66 125.86
C TYR A 121 101.70 28.27 125.16
N GLN A 122 100.56 27.55 125.05
CA GLN A 122 100.46 26.19 124.46
C GLN A 122 99.05 25.81 123.91
N THR A 123 98.90 24.69 123.20
CA THR A 123 97.60 24.03 122.89
C THR A 123 97.05 23.21 124.07
N GLU A 124 95.80 22.74 123.96
CA GLU A 124 95.18 21.82 124.95
C GLU A 124 95.99 20.54 125.23
N ASP A 125 96.69 20.00 124.23
CA ASP A 125 97.52 18.79 124.37
C ASP A 125 98.91 19.03 124.99
N GLY A 126 99.32 20.29 125.19
CA GLY A 126 100.63 20.64 125.74
C GLY A 126 101.65 21.21 124.75
N THR A 127 101.36 21.19 123.44
CA THR A 127 102.32 21.68 122.43
C THR A 127 102.51 23.20 122.53
N PRO A 128 103.74 23.73 122.67
CA PRO A 128 103.96 25.18 122.72
C PRO A 128 103.47 25.88 121.46
N LEU A 129 102.73 26.98 121.62
CA LEU A 129 102.19 27.73 120.49
C LEU A 129 103.13 28.86 120.06
N VAL A 130 103.34 28.94 118.75
CA VAL A 130 103.99 30.05 118.07
C VAL A 130 103.09 30.48 116.91
N GLY A 131 102.80 31.76 116.84
CA GLY A 131 101.90 32.32 115.84
C GLY A 131 101.60 33.79 116.15
N THR A 132 100.66 34.37 115.39
CA THR A 132 100.28 35.77 115.56
C THR A 132 98.95 35.92 116.26
N ALA A 133 98.87 36.88 117.17
CA ALA A 133 97.63 37.41 117.75
C ALA A 133 97.65 38.94 117.66
N ASP A 134 96.55 39.53 117.16
CA ASP A 134 96.39 40.98 116.98
C ASP A 134 97.58 41.68 116.27
N GLY A 135 98.22 40.98 115.33
CA GLY A 135 99.38 41.46 114.57
C GLY A 135 100.71 41.45 115.31
N LYS A 136 100.79 40.85 116.51
CA LYS A 136 102.03 40.62 117.26
C LYS A 136 102.40 39.14 117.29
N ASP A 137 103.71 38.87 117.32
CA ASP A 137 104.24 37.53 117.53
C ASP A 137 104.08 37.12 119.01
N ILE A 138 103.65 35.88 119.24
CA ILE A 138 103.46 35.29 120.58
C ILE A 138 104.40 34.09 120.73
N ALA A 139 105.15 34.05 121.84
CA ALA A 139 106.12 33.01 122.17
C ALA A 139 106.29 32.85 123.69
N SER A 140 106.71 31.65 124.11
CA SER A 140 106.86 31.27 125.52
C SER A 140 108.13 31.82 126.19
N GLY A 141 108.09 32.14 127.49
CA GLY A 141 109.25 32.51 128.31
C GLY A 141 109.44 34.02 128.55
N ALA A 142 108.39 34.83 128.42
CA ALA A 142 108.48 36.29 128.59
C ALA A 142 108.65 36.68 130.07
N LYS A 143 109.58 37.60 130.40
CA LYS A 143 109.73 38.14 131.76
C LYS A 143 108.67 39.18 132.09
N ASP A 144 108.20 39.16 133.32
CA ASP A 144 107.33 40.20 133.91
C ASP A 144 108.12 41.09 134.90
N THR A 145 108.75 40.48 135.91
CA THR A 145 109.46 41.17 137.00
C THR A 145 110.87 40.61 137.18
N ASP A 146 111.88 41.45 137.47
CA ASP A 146 113.29 41.01 137.58
C ASP A 146 114.07 41.70 138.71
N ASN A 147 114.76 40.92 139.57
CA ASN A 147 115.54 41.39 140.73
C ASN A 147 114.79 42.36 141.68
N GLY A 148 113.49 42.14 141.86
CA GLY A 148 112.63 42.91 142.76
C GLY A 148 113.03 42.75 144.24
N LYS A 149 112.80 43.82 145.01
CA LYS A 149 112.98 43.79 146.48
C LYS A 149 112.00 42.78 147.08
N PRO A 150 112.39 41.92 148.04
CA PRO A 150 111.47 41.01 148.73
C PRO A 150 110.25 41.75 149.28
N GLY A 151 109.06 41.17 149.04
CA GLY A 151 107.77 41.74 149.44
C GLY A 151 107.18 42.79 148.51
N SER A 152 107.70 42.97 147.29
CA SER A 152 107.05 43.76 146.22
C SER A 152 106.06 42.90 145.41
N GLU A 153 105.02 43.51 144.82
CA GLU A 153 103.93 42.81 144.10
C GLU A 153 104.16 42.71 142.57
N TYR A 154 103.51 41.74 141.91
CA TYR A 154 103.54 41.50 140.45
C TYR A 154 102.15 41.11 139.89
N ASN A 155 101.95 41.29 138.58
CA ASN A 155 100.77 40.86 137.82
C ASN A 155 101.14 40.57 136.35
N THR A 156 100.84 39.36 135.84
CA THR A 156 101.16 38.98 134.46
C THR A 156 100.05 39.28 133.44
N ALA A 157 98.84 39.60 133.90
CA ALA A 157 97.64 39.69 133.05
C ALA A 157 97.35 41.10 132.51
N ASP A 158 97.80 42.17 133.17
CA ASP A 158 97.60 43.55 132.72
C ASP A 158 98.63 44.02 131.69
N ASN A 159 99.83 43.41 131.68
CA ASN A 159 100.91 43.66 130.72
C ASN A 159 100.66 43.10 129.30
N GLY A 160 99.43 42.67 128.98
CA GLY A 160 98.98 42.32 127.63
C GLY A 160 99.39 40.94 127.13
N MET A 161 99.85 40.04 128.00
CA MET A 161 100.39 38.72 127.66
C MET A 161 99.33 37.61 127.56
N LYS A 162 98.08 37.92 127.17
CA LYS A 162 96.94 36.98 127.23
C LYS A 162 95.92 37.14 126.06
N PRO A 163 96.28 36.75 124.82
CA PRO A 163 95.40 36.91 123.64
C PRO A 163 94.30 35.84 123.56
N THR A 164 93.19 36.15 122.88
CA THR A 164 92.00 35.27 122.78
C THR A 164 92.00 34.29 121.62
N ARG A 165 92.73 34.56 120.53
CA ARG A 165 92.95 33.62 119.41
C ARG A 165 94.40 33.70 118.94
N ILE A 166 94.92 32.61 118.39
CA ILE A 166 96.24 32.53 117.75
C ILE A 166 96.05 31.88 116.38
N THR A 167 96.52 32.54 115.32
CA THR A 167 96.54 31.95 113.97
C THR A 167 97.93 31.45 113.66
N THR A 168 98.01 30.21 113.16
CA THR A 168 99.26 29.57 112.73
C THR A 168 99.60 29.91 111.29
N ALA A 169 100.87 29.74 110.90
CA ALA A 169 101.32 29.94 109.51
C ALA A 169 100.64 29.01 108.49
N GLU A 170 100.04 27.91 108.93
CA GLU A 170 99.27 26.97 108.10
C GLU A 170 97.83 27.46 107.81
N GLY A 171 97.40 28.58 108.43
CA GLY A 171 96.04 29.09 108.34
C GLY A 171 95.05 28.44 109.30
N LYS A 172 95.48 27.45 110.11
CA LYS A 172 94.66 26.93 111.22
C LYS A 172 94.52 28.00 112.30
N VAL A 173 93.28 28.20 112.74
CA VAL A 173 92.89 29.20 113.75
C VAL A 173 92.64 28.50 115.08
N TYR A 174 93.39 28.89 116.11
CA TYR A 174 93.21 28.40 117.47
C TYR A 174 92.57 29.45 118.39
N GLU A 175 91.74 29.03 119.34
CA GLU A 175 90.97 29.87 120.26
C GLU A 175 91.24 29.53 121.72
N LEU A 176 91.37 30.54 122.58
CA LEU A 176 91.75 30.42 123.98
C LEU A 176 90.72 29.60 124.77
N VAL A 177 91.22 28.80 125.71
CA VAL A 177 90.44 28.06 126.70
C VAL A 177 90.80 28.62 128.08
N PRO A 178 90.16 29.70 128.56
CA PRO A 178 90.63 30.46 129.72
C PRO A 178 90.71 29.64 131.01
N ALA A 179 89.81 28.66 131.16
CA ALA A 179 89.74 27.75 132.31
C ALA A 179 90.95 26.80 132.44
N SER A 180 91.80 26.71 131.41
CA SER A 180 92.97 25.83 131.37
C SER A 180 94.29 26.56 131.69
N THR A 181 94.22 27.82 132.13
CA THR A 181 95.36 28.64 132.59
C THR A 181 96.05 27.99 133.81
N LYS A 182 97.38 28.11 133.91
CA LYS A 182 98.20 27.52 134.99
C LYS A 182 99.16 28.54 135.59
N GLY A 183 99.42 28.45 136.89
CA GLY A 183 100.24 29.42 137.64
C GLY A 183 99.42 30.62 138.15
N ASP A 184 99.90 31.26 139.21
CA ASP A 184 99.22 32.40 139.82
C ASP A 184 99.56 33.69 139.06
N GLU A 185 98.55 34.30 138.43
CA GLU A 185 98.73 35.51 137.60
C GLU A 185 99.16 36.75 138.41
N THR A 186 99.07 36.71 139.75
CA THR A 186 99.46 37.80 140.66
C THR A 186 100.11 37.26 141.95
N GLY A 187 100.95 38.08 142.59
CA GLY A 187 101.51 37.74 143.90
C GLY A 187 102.63 38.68 144.35
N THR A 188 103.49 38.21 145.25
CA THR A 188 104.70 38.94 145.67
C THR A 188 106.01 38.23 145.30
N VAL A 189 107.06 39.05 145.13
CA VAL A 189 108.46 38.65 144.94
C VAL A 189 109.05 38.18 146.27
N GLU A 190 109.55 36.95 146.29
CA GLU A 190 110.22 36.35 147.44
C GLU A 190 111.75 36.44 147.30
N SER A 191 112.47 36.44 148.43
CA SER A 191 113.93 36.45 148.45
C SER A 191 114.48 35.21 147.73
N GLY A 192 115.30 35.43 146.70
CA GLY A 192 116.03 34.38 145.98
C GLY A 192 115.26 33.55 144.94
N GLN A 193 113.98 33.82 144.68
CA GLN A 193 113.11 32.92 143.88
C GLN A 193 112.66 33.50 142.52
N THR A 194 112.07 32.65 141.67
CA THR A 194 111.42 33.00 140.40
C THR A 194 110.10 32.21 140.22
N LYS A 195 109.05 32.83 139.65
CA LYS A 195 107.69 32.25 139.47
C LYS A 195 107.25 32.27 137.99
N GLU A 196 106.29 31.41 137.59
CA GLU A 196 105.84 31.23 136.18
C GLU A 196 104.31 31.09 135.99
N VAL A 197 103.79 31.48 134.80
CA VAL A 197 102.35 31.43 134.39
C VAL A 197 102.18 30.88 132.95
N THR A 198 101.05 30.26 132.56
CA THR A 198 100.83 29.61 131.23
C THR A 198 99.37 29.61 130.70
N TYR A 199 99.15 29.82 129.39
CA TYR A 199 97.83 29.85 128.68
C TYR A 199 97.63 28.76 127.59
N VAL A 200 96.37 28.45 127.18
CA VAL A 200 95.97 27.20 126.44
C VAL A 200 94.87 27.39 125.33
N TYR A 201 94.93 26.71 124.14
CA TYR A 201 94.04 26.97 122.94
C TYR A 201 93.58 25.73 122.06
N LYS A 202 92.52 25.85 121.19
CA LYS A 202 91.81 24.79 120.36
C LYS A 202 91.25 25.18 118.93
N GLU A 203 90.83 24.25 118.02
CA GLU A 203 90.58 24.40 116.51
C GLU A 203 89.07 24.39 115.97
N VAL A 204 88.79 24.52 114.63
CA VAL A 204 87.44 24.82 113.94
C VAL A 204 87.20 24.15 112.52
N LYS A 205 85.93 23.91 112.01
CA LYS A 205 85.54 23.01 110.83
C LYS A 205 84.22 23.31 109.97
N GLY A 206 83.87 22.58 108.87
CA GLY A 206 82.65 22.71 107.97
C GLY A 206 82.24 21.57 106.93
N ASN A 207 81.17 21.72 106.06
CA ASN A 207 80.43 20.66 105.27
C ASN A 207 79.87 20.98 103.80
N VAL A 208 79.38 19.97 103.00
CA VAL A 208 78.78 20.06 101.60
C VAL A 208 77.68 18.98 101.23
N VAL A 209 76.65 19.27 100.37
CA VAL A 209 75.43 18.45 100.02
C VAL A 209 74.92 18.60 98.54
N VAL A 210 74.16 17.63 97.97
CA VAL A 210 73.62 17.58 96.57
C VAL A 210 72.16 17.04 96.43
N HIS A 211 71.35 17.52 95.47
CA HIS A 211 69.91 17.19 95.24
C HIS A 211 69.51 16.82 93.77
N TYR A 212 68.32 16.20 93.58
CA TYR A 212 67.78 15.79 92.25
C TYR A 212 66.26 16.04 92.07
N THR A 213 65.84 16.72 90.99
CA THR A 213 64.42 17.02 90.68
C THR A 213 64.00 16.81 89.22
N ASP A 214 62.69 16.82 88.93
CA ASP A 214 62.16 16.99 87.56
C ASP A 214 62.16 18.47 87.10
N GLU A 215 61.77 18.72 85.84
CA GLU A 215 61.56 20.06 85.25
C GLU A 215 60.55 20.95 86.02
N ALA A 216 59.71 20.38 86.90
CA ALA A 216 58.75 21.10 87.74
C ALA A 216 59.25 21.32 89.19
N GLY A 217 60.42 20.79 89.55
CA GLY A 217 61.02 20.89 90.89
C GLY A 217 60.60 19.79 91.87
N ASN A 218 59.89 18.75 91.45
CA ASN A 218 59.57 17.61 92.30
C ASN A 218 60.81 16.73 92.50
N LYS A 219 61.07 16.27 93.72
CA LYS A 219 62.18 15.35 94.02
C LYS A 219 61.95 13.98 93.38
N ILE A 220 62.90 13.49 92.59
CA ILE A 220 62.81 12.20 91.85
C ILE A 220 63.86 11.16 92.26
N ALA A 221 64.85 11.53 93.07
CA ALA A 221 65.84 10.64 93.69
C ALA A 221 66.30 11.21 95.04
N GLU A 222 66.95 10.39 95.86
CA GLU A 222 67.42 10.79 97.19
C GLU A 222 68.70 11.64 97.17
N ASP A 223 68.88 12.48 98.20
CA ASP A 223 69.94 13.49 98.28
C ASP A 223 71.32 12.87 98.59
N ALA A 224 72.39 13.42 98.03
CA ALA A 224 73.76 12.97 98.20
C ALA A 224 74.61 13.96 99.02
N LYS A 225 75.80 13.54 99.48
CA LYS A 225 76.72 14.35 100.28
C LYS A 225 78.17 14.12 99.85
N ASP A 226 78.93 15.20 99.81
CA ASP A 226 80.36 15.21 99.50
C ASP A 226 81.18 15.28 100.80
N THR A 227 81.50 16.49 101.28
CA THR A 227 82.41 16.69 102.41
C THR A 227 81.68 16.85 103.74
N THR A 228 82.20 16.25 104.81
CA THR A 228 81.69 16.37 106.19
C THR A 228 82.82 16.62 107.20
N ASP A 229 82.63 17.53 108.15
CA ASP A 229 83.56 17.93 109.22
C ASP A 229 85.01 18.23 108.75
N GLY A 230 85.13 18.80 107.55
CA GLY A 230 86.39 19.20 106.94
C GLY A 230 87.03 20.39 107.67
N SER A 231 88.36 20.45 107.66
CA SER A 231 89.08 21.64 108.15
C SER A 231 88.85 22.79 107.17
N ILE A 232 88.75 24.02 107.68
CA ILE A 232 88.52 25.22 106.87
C ILE A 232 89.59 25.33 105.77
N SER A 233 89.19 25.73 104.55
CA SER A 233 90.05 25.85 103.34
C SER A 233 90.37 24.54 102.58
N THR A 234 89.80 23.39 102.98
CA THR A 234 89.82 22.12 102.20
C THR A 234 88.97 22.26 100.92
N PRO A 235 89.35 21.71 99.75
CA PRO A 235 88.54 21.80 98.51
C PRO A 235 87.41 20.76 98.42
N TYR A 236 86.42 20.97 97.52
CA TYR A 236 85.34 20.03 97.17
C TYR A 236 84.98 20.05 95.67
N ASP A 237 84.35 18.96 95.17
CA ASP A 237 83.81 18.81 93.80
C ASP A 237 82.58 17.87 93.82
N THR A 238 81.42 18.32 93.33
CA THR A 238 80.17 17.53 93.27
C THR A 238 79.80 17.04 91.86
N SER A 239 80.70 17.22 90.89
CA SER A 239 80.52 16.76 89.51
C SER A 239 81.01 15.32 89.29
N ASP A 240 81.68 14.71 90.28
CA ASP A 240 82.28 13.38 90.21
C ASP A 240 81.47 12.28 90.92
N ASN A 241 82.08 11.10 91.10
CA ASN A 241 81.63 9.97 91.92
C ASN A 241 80.14 9.55 91.80
N GLY A 242 79.54 9.73 90.62
CA GLY A 242 78.19 9.24 90.30
C GLY A 242 77.05 10.12 90.82
N MET A 243 77.32 11.32 91.34
CA MET A 243 76.27 12.23 91.83
C MET A 243 75.48 12.95 90.71
N LYS A 244 75.63 12.54 89.44
CA LYS A 244 75.07 13.19 88.25
C LYS A 244 74.74 12.18 87.12
N PRO A 245 73.77 11.27 87.29
CA PRO A 245 73.39 10.28 86.28
C PRO A 245 72.73 10.90 85.04
N GLU A 246 72.83 10.25 83.88
CA GLU A 246 72.20 10.73 82.63
C GLU A 246 70.69 10.44 82.55
N ARG A 247 70.23 9.35 83.18
CA ARG A 247 68.81 8.96 83.28
C ARG A 247 68.50 8.44 84.68
N ILE A 248 67.29 8.73 85.16
CA ILE A 248 66.71 8.24 86.41
C ILE A 248 65.44 7.48 86.06
N THR A 249 65.26 6.27 86.59
CA THR A 249 63.98 5.54 86.50
C THR A 249 63.34 5.55 87.88
N THR A 250 62.10 6.02 88.00
CA THR A 250 61.39 6.06 89.29
C THR A 250 60.82 4.67 89.65
N PRO A 251 60.44 4.41 90.91
CA PRO A 251 59.86 3.12 91.31
C PRO A 251 58.60 2.72 90.53
N GLU A 252 57.90 3.70 89.95
CA GLU A 252 56.70 3.52 89.12
C GLU A 252 57.02 3.15 87.65
N GLY A 253 58.31 3.01 87.30
CA GLY A 253 58.76 2.64 85.95
C GLY A 253 58.86 3.81 84.95
N LYS A 254 58.56 5.05 85.36
CA LYS A 254 58.77 6.24 84.53
C LYS A 254 60.27 6.49 84.34
N VAL A 255 60.69 6.71 83.10
CA VAL A 255 62.09 7.02 82.74
C VAL A 255 62.23 8.52 82.49
N TYR A 256 63.12 9.15 83.26
CA TYR A 256 63.50 10.55 83.14
C TYR A 256 64.95 10.69 82.66
N GLN A 257 65.26 11.74 81.90
CA GLN A 257 66.58 12.04 81.34
C GLN A 257 67.07 13.43 81.77
N LEU A 258 68.36 13.53 82.09
CA LEU A 258 69.01 14.74 82.61
C LEU A 258 68.90 15.92 81.63
N VAL A 259 68.66 17.11 82.18
CA VAL A 259 68.69 18.40 81.49
C VAL A 259 69.89 19.18 82.03
N PRO A 260 71.09 19.10 81.41
CA PRO A 260 72.33 19.59 82.02
C PRO A 260 72.36 21.12 82.25
N THR A 261 71.64 21.87 81.40
CA THR A 261 71.58 23.34 81.38
C THR A 261 70.86 23.97 82.57
N THR A 262 70.21 23.17 83.43
CA THR A 262 69.37 23.62 84.55
C THR A 262 69.94 23.25 85.93
N THR A 263 71.23 22.92 86.01
CA THR A 263 71.99 22.71 87.25
C THR A 263 72.01 23.99 88.11
N GLN A 264 71.89 23.86 89.43
CA GLN A 264 71.91 24.99 90.39
C GLN A 264 72.95 24.75 91.49
N GLY A 265 73.56 25.82 92.01
CA GLY A 265 74.70 25.74 92.94
C GLY A 265 76.06 25.77 92.23
N ALA A 266 77.14 25.74 93.01
CA ALA A 266 78.51 25.70 92.48
C ALA A 266 79.07 24.28 92.63
N GLU A 267 79.39 23.63 91.51
CA GLU A 267 79.86 22.23 91.53
C GLU A 267 81.26 22.05 92.13
N THR A 268 82.03 23.13 92.34
CA THR A 268 83.39 23.06 92.93
C THR A 268 83.67 24.24 93.86
N GLY A 269 84.50 24.05 94.88
CA GLY A 269 84.86 25.14 95.80
C GLY A 269 85.80 24.76 96.94
N LYS A 270 85.67 25.49 98.06
CA LYS A 270 86.37 25.24 99.32
C LYS A 270 85.41 25.26 100.50
N VAL A 271 85.66 24.40 101.49
CA VAL A 271 84.97 24.32 102.78
C VAL A 271 85.19 25.61 103.56
N THR A 272 84.10 26.34 103.78
CA THR A 272 83.96 27.41 104.77
C THR A 272 83.31 26.86 106.05
N GLU A 273 83.21 27.69 107.08
CA GLU A 273 82.38 27.41 108.25
C GLU A 273 80.89 27.37 107.81
N GLY A 274 80.19 26.26 108.08
CA GLY A 274 78.81 26.02 107.62
C GLY A 274 78.64 24.83 106.65
N THR A 275 77.66 24.92 105.75
CA THR A 275 77.27 23.88 104.76
C THR A 275 77.04 24.52 103.38
N THR A 276 77.30 23.77 102.29
CA THR A 276 77.09 24.21 100.89
C THR A 276 76.21 23.21 100.11
N GLU A 277 75.46 23.64 99.09
CA GLU A 277 74.39 22.85 98.40
C GLU A 277 74.40 22.98 96.86
N VAL A 278 74.00 21.92 96.13
CA VAL A 278 73.95 21.82 94.64
C VAL A 278 72.72 20.98 94.18
N THR A 279 72.15 21.21 92.97
CA THR A 279 70.92 20.52 92.47
C THR A 279 70.93 20.21 90.96
N TYR A 280 70.44 19.04 90.55
CA TYR A 280 70.29 18.56 89.16
C TYR A 280 68.81 18.31 88.72
N VAL A 281 68.49 18.41 87.42
CA VAL A 281 67.10 18.49 86.86
C VAL A 281 66.86 17.55 85.64
N TYR A 282 65.67 16.90 85.53
CA TYR A 282 65.38 15.81 84.55
C TYR A 282 63.95 15.82 83.91
N LYS A 283 63.72 15.06 82.81
CA LYS A 283 62.49 15.06 81.94
C LYS A 283 62.02 13.66 81.44
N GLU A 284 60.70 13.38 81.35
CA GLU A 284 60.07 12.07 80.98
C GLU A 284 60.04 11.72 79.45
N VAL A 285 59.81 10.43 79.10
CA VAL A 285 59.80 9.82 77.73
C VAL A 285 58.52 8.99 77.43
N THR A 286 58.01 8.98 76.18
CA THR A 286 56.69 8.40 75.75
C THR A 286 56.66 7.76 74.32
N GLY A 287 55.53 7.17 73.88
CA GLY A 287 55.33 6.55 72.54
C GLY A 287 53.86 6.41 72.04
N ASP A 288 53.68 5.90 70.80
CA ASP A 288 52.43 5.89 69.98
C ASP A 288 52.08 4.52 69.34
N VAL A 289 50.82 4.32 68.90
CA VAL A 289 50.27 3.13 68.18
C VAL A 289 49.34 3.54 67.02
N VAL A 290 49.47 2.88 65.86
CA VAL A 290 48.75 3.15 64.60
C VAL A 290 48.27 1.85 63.92
N VAL A 291 47.12 1.91 63.23
CA VAL A 291 46.48 0.82 62.48
C VAL A 291 46.38 1.17 60.99
N HIS A 292 46.75 0.22 60.12
CA HIS A 292 46.74 0.30 58.66
C HIS A 292 45.79 -0.73 58.03
N TYR A 293 45.28 -0.42 56.83
CA TYR A 293 44.37 -1.29 56.07
C TYR A 293 44.87 -1.50 54.63
N VAL A 294 45.21 -2.74 54.27
CA VAL A 294 45.72 -3.07 52.92
C VAL A 294 44.98 -4.23 52.26
N ASP A 295 45.05 -4.31 50.93
CA ASP A 295 44.67 -5.52 50.20
C ASP A 295 45.77 -6.61 50.24
N THR A 296 45.50 -7.77 49.63
CA THR A 296 46.46 -8.89 49.51
C THR A 296 47.71 -8.57 48.67
N GLU A 297 47.73 -7.48 47.92
CA GLU A 297 48.89 -6.98 47.17
C GLU A 297 49.71 -5.96 48.01
N GLY A 298 49.16 -5.47 49.12
CA GLY A 298 49.75 -4.46 50.00
C GLY A 298 49.33 -3.02 49.69
N ASN A 299 48.35 -2.80 48.80
CA ASN A 299 47.82 -1.47 48.48
C ASN A 299 46.94 -0.96 49.63
N VAL A 300 47.08 0.32 50.01
CA VAL A 300 46.23 0.93 51.07
C VAL A 300 44.77 1.06 50.60
N ILE A 301 43.83 0.46 51.35
CA ILE A 301 42.40 0.42 51.01
C ILE A 301 41.47 1.23 51.93
N ALA A 302 41.95 1.68 53.09
CA ALA A 302 41.26 2.67 53.93
C ALA A 302 42.30 3.57 54.62
N GLU A 303 41.85 4.69 55.19
CA GLU A 303 42.73 5.63 55.90
C GLU A 303 43.28 5.02 57.20
N ASP A 304 44.55 5.30 57.50
CA ASP A 304 45.21 4.89 58.74
C ASP A 304 44.50 5.51 59.97
N LYS A 305 44.54 4.80 61.10
CA LYS A 305 44.00 5.28 62.37
C LYS A 305 45.04 5.31 63.47
N GLU A 306 45.08 6.38 64.24
CA GLU A 306 45.78 6.41 65.51
C GLU A 306 44.94 5.68 66.58
N ASP A 307 45.57 4.75 67.29
CA ASP A 307 44.96 3.94 68.36
C ASP A 307 45.27 4.57 69.73
N THR A 308 46.56 4.69 70.03
CA THR A 308 47.09 5.20 71.31
C THR A 308 48.17 6.24 71.01
N LYS A 309 48.20 7.35 71.77
CA LYS A 309 49.09 8.48 71.50
C LYS A 309 49.74 9.06 72.75
N GLY A 310 51.04 9.29 72.70
CA GLY A 310 51.84 9.93 73.75
C GLY A 310 51.84 9.20 75.09
N ALA A 311 51.61 7.89 75.09
CA ALA A 311 51.51 7.09 76.32
C ALA A 311 52.90 6.86 76.95
N SER A 312 52.95 6.73 78.29
CA SER A 312 54.16 6.29 78.98
C SER A 312 54.56 4.87 78.52
N LEU A 313 55.86 4.63 78.47
CA LEU A 313 56.45 3.34 78.09
C LEU A 313 55.87 2.19 78.93
N ASN A 314 55.58 1.06 78.29
CA ASN A 314 54.92 -0.13 78.86
C ASN A 314 53.42 0.04 79.23
N ALA A 315 52.73 1.04 78.70
CA ALA A 315 51.25 1.03 78.64
C ALA A 315 50.73 -0.08 77.70
N LYS A 316 49.51 -0.57 77.89
CA LYS A 316 48.88 -1.59 77.02
C LYS A 316 48.08 -0.96 75.88
N TYR A 317 48.04 -1.63 74.72
CA TYR A 317 47.19 -1.27 73.57
C TYR A 317 46.35 -2.47 73.06
N ASP A 318 45.25 -2.19 72.36
CA ASP A 318 44.31 -3.18 71.80
C ASP A 318 43.59 -2.61 70.56
N THR A 319 44.02 -3.02 69.36
CA THR A 319 43.54 -2.49 68.08
C THR A 319 42.32 -3.25 67.52
N THR A 320 41.68 -4.12 68.30
CA THR A 320 40.62 -5.03 67.80
C THR A 320 39.30 -4.31 67.48
N ASP A 321 39.05 -3.16 68.09
CA ASP A 321 37.93 -2.26 67.76
C ASP A 321 38.06 -1.67 66.33
N ASN A 322 39.28 -1.58 65.83
CA ASN A 322 39.63 -1.02 64.53
C ASN A 322 39.70 -2.07 63.41
N LYS A 323 38.96 -3.17 63.53
CA LYS A 323 38.99 -4.35 62.63
C LYS A 323 37.64 -4.61 61.92
N PRO A 324 37.26 -3.85 60.87
CA PRO A 324 36.02 -4.09 60.12
C PRO A 324 36.10 -5.37 59.27
N GLU A 325 34.98 -6.08 59.09
CA GLU A 325 34.92 -7.30 58.25
C GLU A 325 34.90 -6.99 56.74
N LYS A 326 34.30 -5.87 56.34
CA LYS A 326 34.25 -5.38 54.95
C LYS A 326 34.77 -3.95 54.88
N ILE A 327 35.55 -3.65 53.85
CA ILE A 327 35.93 -2.30 53.41
C ILE A 327 35.39 -2.11 51.98
N GLU A 328 35.05 -0.88 51.62
CA GLU A 328 34.67 -0.51 50.26
C GLU A 328 35.46 0.72 49.84
N LYS A 329 36.12 0.65 48.70
CA LYS A 329 36.96 1.72 48.15
C LYS A 329 36.80 1.80 46.64
N ASP A 330 36.57 3.00 46.13
CA ASP A 330 36.45 3.30 44.70
C ASP A 330 35.44 2.38 43.96
N GLY A 331 34.36 2.01 44.64
CA GLY A 331 33.32 1.09 44.15
C GLY A 331 33.69 -0.40 44.17
N THR A 332 34.89 -0.75 44.65
CA THR A 332 35.36 -2.13 44.83
C THR A 332 35.17 -2.57 46.29
N VAL A 333 34.61 -3.76 46.50
CA VAL A 333 34.40 -4.36 47.81
C VAL A 333 35.58 -5.27 48.18
N TYR A 334 36.03 -5.15 49.43
CA TYR A 334 37.10 -5.95 50.02
C TYR A 334 36.61 -6.60 51.32
N TYR A 335 36.93 -7.87 51.54
CA TYR A 335 36.59 -8.62 52.76
C TYR A 335 37.85 -8.98 53.55
N LEU A 336 37.78 -8.94 54.88
CA LEU A 336 38.91 -9.30 55.74
C LEU A 336 39.29 -10.77 55.50
N THR A 337 40.55 -11.02 55.19
CA THR A 337 41.06 -12.39 54.96
C THR A 337 40.98 -13.25 56.22
N GLU A 338 40.90 -14.58 56.09
CA GLU A 338 40.91 -15.51 57.25
C GLU A 338 42.16 -15.34 58.14
N LYS A 339 43.27 -14.84 57.59
CA LYS A 339 44.52 -14.54 58.30
C LYS A 339 44.47 -13.25 59.12
N ALA A 340 43.60 -12.31 58.71
CA ALA A 340 43.41 -10.95 59.22
C ALA A 340 44.63 -10.00 59.21
N LEU A 341 45.82 -10.44 59.63
CA LEU A 341 47.03 -9.62 59.76
C LEU A 341 48.07 -9.90 58.67
N LYS A 342 48.87 -8.87 58.37
CA LYS A 342 50.07 -8.96 57.52
C LYS A 342 51.22 -9.62 58.30
N ASP A 343 52.06 -10.42 57.63
CA ASP A 343 53.11 -11.24 58.28
C ASP A 343 54.17 -10.46 59.08
N ASP A 344 54.39 -9.18 58.75
CA ASP A 344 55.33 -8.27 59.41
C ASP A 344 54.65 -7.28 60.37
N SER A 345 53.32 -7.36 60.52
CA SER A 345 52.52 -6.55 61.46
C SER A 345 52.93 -6.78 62.91
N LYS A 346 52.77 -5.77 63.75
CA LYS A 346 52.65 -5.99 65.21
C LYS A 346 51.34 -6.74 65.53
N PRO A 347 51.28 -7.49 66.64
CA PRO A 347 50.04 -8.11 67.09
C PRO A 347 48.99 -7.06 67.45
N GLU A 348 47.71 -7.45 67.39
CA GLU A 348 46.54 -6.63 67.74
C GLU A 348 46.56 -6.14 69.20
N ASN A 349 47.34 -6.79 70.08
CA ASN A 349 47.50 -6.42 71.48
C ASN A 349 48.99 -6.44 71.87
N GLY A 350 49.43 -5.45 72.66
CA GLY A 350 50.83 -5.37 73.08
C GLY A 350 51.13 -4.29 74.13
N ASP A 351 52.41 -3.94 74.23
CA ASP A 351 52.95 -2.89 75.09
C ASP A 351 53.49 -1.73 74.24
N VAL A 352 53.27 -0.48 74.68
CA VAL A 352 53.78 0.73 74.04
C VAL A 352 55.29 0.85 74.24
N VAL A 353 56.02 0.93 73.14
CA VAL A 353 57.48 1.09 73.07
C VAL A 353 57.88 2.53 72.70
N GLU A 354 59.17 2.85 72.78
CA GLU A 354 59.71 4.16 72.39
C GLU A 354 59.57 4.35 70.86
N GLY A 355 58.83 5.37 70.43
CA GLY A 355 58.50 5.63 69.03
C GLY A 355 57.07 5.20 68.65
N LYS A 356 56.90 4.65 67.43
CA LYS A 356 55.61 4.22 66.87
C LYS A 356 55.49 2.70 66.81
N THR A 357 54.27 2.21 67.03
CA THR A 357 53.86 0.81 66.88
C THR A 357 52.85 0.70 65.73
N GLU A 358 53.01 -0.24 64.80
CA GLU A 358 52.20 -0.31 63.57
C GLU A 358 51.55 -1.70 63.41
N VAL A 359 50.21 -1.73 63.35
CA VAL A 359 49.40 -2.95 63.11
C VAL A 359 48.76 -2.84 61.71
N THR A 360 48.73 -3.93 60.93
CA THR A 360 48.23 -3.92 59.54
C THR A 360 47.26 -5.06 59.26
N TYR A 361 46.01 -4.71 58.93
CA TYR A 361 44.97 -5.66 58.52
C TYR A 361 44.95 -5.88 57.00
N VAL A 362 44.69 -7.12 56.57
CA VAL A 362 44.76 -7.57 55.16
C VAL A 362 43.43 -8.10 54.65
N TYR A 363 43.00 -7.58 53.50
CA TYR A 363 41.70 -7.85 52.87
C TYR A 363 41.84 -8.36 51.43
N GLU A 364 40.85 -9.11 50.96
CA GLU A 364 40.79 -9.68 49.61
C GLU A 364 39.58 -9.13 48.83
N LYS A 365 39.72 -9.01 47.50
CA LYS A 365 38.70 -8.45 46.59
C LYS A 365 37.50 -9.40 46.51
N ALA A 366 36.29 -8.85 46.57
CA ALA A 366 35.05 -9.63 46.38
C ALA A 366 34.98 -10.26 44.97
N GLY A 367 34.18 -11.33 44.83
CA GLY A 367 33.93 -11.99 43.55
C GLY A 367 32.52 -11.75 43.01
N GLN A 368 32.24 -12.23 41.80
CA GLN A 368 30.92 -12.12 41.17
C GLN A 368 30.51 -13.45 40.49
N VAL A 369 29.20 -13.71 40.42
CA VAL A 369 28.61 -14.82 39.64
C VAL A 369 27.57 -14.27 38.68
N VAL A 370 27.68 -14.58 37.38
CA VAL A 370 26.82 -14.09 36.30
C VAL A 370 26.21 -15.24 35.52
N VAL A 371 24.93 -15.09 35.16
CA VAL A 371 24.12 -16.06 34.42
C VAL A 371 23.72 -15.47 33.08
N HIS A 372 24.15 -16.13 32.00
CA HIS A 372 23.84 -15.80 30.62
C HIS A 372 22.74 -16.70 30.07
N TYR A 373 21.89 -16.16 29.20
CA TYR A 373 20.78 -16.89 28.58
C TYR A 373 20.91 -16.83 27.06
N THR A 374 21.26 -17.95 26.41
CA THR A 374 21.54 -17.97 24.96
C THR A 374 20.74 -19.02 24.18
N ASP A 375 20.54 -18.79 22.89
CA ASP A 375 20.06 -19.83 21.96
C ASP A 375 21.17 -20.90 21.67
N GLU A 376 20.82 -21.94 20.91
CA GLU A 376 21.76 -22.97 20.42
C GLU A 376 22.96 -22.43 19.61
N LYS A 377 22.88 -21.19 19.10
CA LYS A 377 23.93 -20.52 18.29
C LYS A 377 24.81 -19.60 19.15
N GLY A 378 24.42 -19.32 20.40
CA GLY A 378 25.11 -18.41 21.31
C GLY A 378 24.60 -16.96 21.32
N ASN A 379 23.46 -16.67 20.69
CA ASN A 379 22.84 -15.35 20.74
C ASN A 379 22.14 -15.15 22.09
N THR A 380 22.31 -14.01 22.75
CA THR A 380 21.59 -13.65 23.98
C THR A 380 20.08 -13.52 23.72
N ILE A 381 19.26 -14.29 24.45
CA ILE A 381 17.78 -14.29 24.32
C ILE A 381 17.06 -13.68 25.54
N GLN A 382 17.77 -13.49 26.66
CA GLN A 382 17.30 -12.75 27.83
C GLN A 382 18.51 -12.04 28.45
N ALA A 383 18.30 -10.86 29.02
CA ALA A 383 19.37 -10.10 29.65
C ALA A 383 20.06 -10.89 30.77
N ASP A 384 21.39 -10.76 30.86
CA ASP A 384 22.21 -11.45 31.84
C ASP A 384 21.77 -11.11 33.28
N ALA A 385 21.73 -12.11 34.14
CA ALA A 385 21.42 -11.96 35.55
C ALA A 385 22.69 -12.08 36.40
N VAL A 386 22.78 -11.30 37.48
CA VAL A 386 23.86 -11.46 38.47
C VAL A 386 23.28 -12.23 39.65
N ASP A 387 23.72 -13.48 39.82
CA ASP A 387 23.34 -14.35 40.93
C ASP A 387 23.91 -13.80 42.24
N THR A 388 25.22 -13.66 42.28
CA THR A 388 25.96 -13.16 43.43
C THR A 388 26.77 -11.94 43.01
N LYS A 389 26.38 -10.76 43.52
CA LYS A 389 27.14 -9.51 43.38
C LYS A 389 27.98 -9.25 44.62
N ASP A 390 29.24 -8.86 44.42
CA ASP A 390 30.21 -8.48 45.46
C ASP A 390 30.30 -9.54 46.58
N GLY A 391 30.29 -10.81 46.17
CA GLY A 391 30.27 -11.96 47.07
C GLY A 391 31.55 -12.09 47.89
N LYS A 392 31.39 -12.47 49.16
CA LYS A 392 32.52 -12.78 50.04
C LYS A 392 33.26 -14.00 49.48
N PRO A 393 34.59 -13.94 49.28
CA PRO A 393 35.35 -15.10 48.81
C PRO A 393 35.15 -16.32 49.71
N ASN A 394 35.23 -17.52 49.12
CA ASN A 394 34.93 -18.80 49.77
C ASN A 394 33.44 -19.00 50.17
N SER A 395 32.52 -18.06 49.91
CA SER A 395 31.07 -18.33 50.03
C SER A 395 30.57 -19.25 48.91
N ASP A 396 29.54 -20.05 49.19
CA ASP A 396 28.91 -20.92 48.18
C ASP A 396 27.96 -20.11 47.27
N TYR A 397 27.76 -20.56 46.03
CA TYR A 397 26.77 -20.03 45.07
C TYR A 397 26.00 -21.18 44.38
N ASN A 398 24.80 -20.89 43.87
CA ASN A 398 23.95 -21.84 43.16
C ASN A 398 23.02 -21.15 42.14
N THR A 399 23.46 -21.05 40.89
CA THR A 399 22.69 -20.36 39.82
C THR A 399 21.43 -21.11 39.39
N ALA A 400 21.18 -22.31 39.94
CA ALA A 400 19.97 -23.09 39.70
C ALA A 400 18.86 -22.84 40.73
N ASP A 401 19.13 -22.13 41.85
CA ASP A 401 18.09 -21.56 42.69
C ASP A 401 17.77 -20.10 42.31
N ASN A 402 17.04 -19.37 43.17
CA ASN A 402 16.53 -18.00 42.93
C ASN A 402 15.72 -17.76 41.65
N GLY A 403 15.38 -18.80 40.89
CA GLY A 403 14.61 -18.70 39.64
C GLY A 403 15.43 -18.34 38.40
N MET A 404 16.76 -18.29 38.49
CA MET A 404 17.64 -17.93 37.35
C MET A 404 17.79 -19.04 36.31
N LYS A 405 17.09 -20.18 36.49
CA LYS A 405 17.04 -21.30 35.54
C LYS A 405 15.58 -21.58 35.09
N PRO A 406 14.94 -20.67 34.35
CA PRO A 406 13.58 -20.88 33.84
C PRO A 406 13.55 -22.02 32.81
N ASN A 407 12.51 -22.87 32.84
CA ASN A 407 12.37 -23.97 31.87
C ASN A 407 12.02 -23.47 30.45
N ARG A 408 11.34 -22.33 30.34
CA ARG A 408 11.04 -21.63 29.08
C ARG A 408 11.25 -20.13 29.25
N ILE A 409 11.76 -19.48 28.20
CA ILE A 409 11.93 -18.04 28.08
C ILE A 409 11.06 -17.55 26.92
N THR A 410 10.28 -16.49 27.13
CA THR A 410 9.59 -15.77 26.05
C THR A 410 10.26 -14.43 25.86
N THR A 411 10.77 -14.19 24.66
CA THR A 411 11.39 -12.93 24.25
C THR A 411 10.36 -11.79 24.11
N PRO A 412 10.77 -10.51 24.18
CA PRO A 412 9.89 -9.37 23.87
C PRO A 412 9.22 -9.46 22.49
N GLU A 413 9.88 -10.11 21.54
CA GLU A 413 9.42 -10.36 20.17
C GLU A 413 8.42 -11.53 20.05
N GLY A 414 8.09 -12.20 21.16
CA GLY A 414 7.10 -13.28 21.22
C GLY A 414 7.64 -14.69 20.96
N LYS A 415 8.87 -14.83 20.46
CA LYS A 415 9.54 -16.13 20.31
C LYS A 415 9.71 -16.80 21.67
N VAL A 416 9.34 -18.08 21.77
CA VAL A 416 9.49 -18.90 22.98
C VAL A 416 10.64 -19.88 22.78
N TYR A 417 11.49 -19.99 23.79
CA TYR A 417 12.61 -20.92 23.84
C TYR A 417 12.47 -21.85 25.05
N GLU A 418 12.87 -23.11 24.92
CA GLU A 418 12.86 -24.13 25.98
C GLU A 418 14.29 -24.55 26.34
N LEU A 419 14.56 -24.70 27.64
CA LEU A 419 15.89 -24.99 28.17
C LEU A 419 16.40 -26.34 27.67
N ILE A 420 17.69 -26.41 27.33
CA ILE A 420 18.41 -27.66 27.04
C ILE A 420 19.35 -27.98 28.23
N PRO A 421 18.92 -28.77 29.24
CA PRO A 421 19.68 -28.93 30.48
C PRO A 421 21.01 -29.68 30.32
N GLN A 422 21.25 -30.30 29.17
CA GLN A 422 22.50 -30.97 28.80
C GLN A 422 23.50 -30.02 28.10
N SER A 423 23.13 -28.75 27.93
CA SER A 423 23.94 -27.75 27.22
C SER A 423 24.28 -26.52 28.07
N THR A 424 24.01 -26.54 29.39
CA THR A 424 24.60 -25.56 30.32
C THR A 424 26.13 -25.56 30.19
N LYS A 425 26.74 -24.38 30.25
CA LYS A 425 28.20 -24.18 30.29
C LYS A 425 28.58 -23.47 31.59
N GLY A 426 29.70 -23.84 32.20
CA GLY A 426 30.04 -23.41 33.56
C GLY A 426 29.39 -24.29 34.63
N ASP A 427 29.89 -24.22 35.85
CA ASP A 427 29.39 -25.00 36.99
C ASP A 427 28.18 -24.27 37.62
N GLU A 428 27.01 -24.92 37.66
CA GLU A 428 25.79 -24.31 38.23
C GLU A 428 25.87 -24.10 39.76
N THR A 429 26.84 -24.75 40.42
CA THR A 429 27.10 -24.63 41.87
C THR A 429 28.60 -24.59 42.13
N GLY A 430 29.04 -23.76 43.07
CA GLY A 430 30.46 -23.66 43.40
C GLY A 430 30.74 -22.68 44.54
N LYS A 431 31.96 -22.14 44.55
CA LYS A 431 32.39 -21.11 45.51
C LYS A 431 32.83 -19.84 44.81
N VAL A 432 32.47 -18.69 45.38
CA VAL A 432 32.92 -17.37 44.95
C VAL A 432 34.42 -17.26 45.18
N LYS A 433 35.17 -16.90 44.12
CA LYS A 433 36.61 -16.66 44.17
C LYS A 433 36.90 -15.17 44.36
N ALA A 434 38.01 -14.84 45.03
CA ALA A 434 38.41 -13.46 45.23
C ALA A 434 38.78 -12.78 43.89
N GLY A 435 38.12 -11.65 43.59
CA GLY A 435 38.40 -10.82 42.41
C GLY A 435 38.06 -11.41 41.03
N GLU A 436 37.50 -12.62 40.94
CA GLU A 436 37.08 -13.23 39.68
C GLU A 436 35.55 -13.13 39.48
N THR A 437 35.13 -13.01 38.22
CA THR A 437 33.75 -13.26 37.78
C THR A 437 33.64 -14.71 37.32
N THR A 438 32.64 -15.43 37.84
CA THR A 438 32.29 -16.79 37.41
C THR A 438 31.05 -16.73 36.53
N GLU A 439 31.12 -17.33 35.34
CA GLU A 439 30.07 -17.27 34.32
C GLU A 439 29.39 -18.63 34.15
N VAL A 440 28.06 -18.65 34.20
CA VAL A 440 27.22 -19.81 33.86
C VAL A 440 26.33 -19.43 32.68
N THR A 441 26.25 -20.28 31.65
CA THR A 441 25.41 -20.04 30.47
C THR A 441 24.36 -21.12 30.33
N TYR A 442 23.08 -20.75 30.45
CA TYR A 442 21.96 -21.61 30.11
C TYR A 442 21.64 -21.51 28.61
N VAL A 443 21.59 -22.65 27.93
CA VAL A 443 21.35 -22.74 26.48
C VAL A 443 19.94 -23.26 26.22
N TYR A 444 19.22 -22.59 25.31
CA TYR A 444 17.82 -22.86 25.00
C TYR A 444 17.62 -23.12 23.50
N LYS A 445 16.60 -23.91 23.19
CA LYS A 445 16.12 -24.20 21.84
C LYS A 445 14.85 -23.42 21.54
N GLU A 446 14.75 -22.85 20.34
CA GLU A 446 13.51 -22.19 19.89
C GLU A 446 12.38 -23.21 19.70
N ILE A 447 11.21 -22.95 20.30
CA ILE A 447 9.98 -23.70 20.05
C ILE A 447 9.28 -23.10 18.84
N THR A 448 8.96 -23.94 17.86
CA THR A 448 8.33 -23.57 16.60
C THR A 448 7.02 -24.33 16.39
N GLY A 449 6.16 -23.80 15.53
CA GLY A 449 4.91 -24.44 15.11
C GLY A 449 4.80 -24.56 13.58
N ASN A 450 3.82 -25.36 13.13
CA ASN A 450 3.49 -25.51 11.71
C ASN A 450 2.04 -25.10 11.45
N VAL A 451 1.74 -24.68 10.23
CA VAL A 451 0.40 -24.41 9.72
C VAL A 451 0.22 -25.20 8.43
N VAL A 452 -0.81 -26.04 8.37
CA VAL A 452 -1.07 -26.98 7.27
C VAL A 452 -2.50 -26.85 6.79
N VAL A 453 -2.66 -26.81 5.46
CA VAL A 453 -3.93 -26.64 4.77
C VAL A 453 -4.30 -27.94 4.07
N HIS A 454 -5.44 -28.50 4.46
CA HIS A 454 -6.02 -29.71 3.87
C HIS A 454 -7.15 -29.36 2.90
N TYR A 455 -7.24 -30.11 1.80
CA TYR A 455 -8.28 -29.94 0.78
C TYR A 455 -9.17 -31.18 0.73
N VAL A 456 -10.44 -31.07 1.09
CA VAL A 456 -11.37 -32.22 1.15
C VAL A 456 -12.69 -31.95 0.45
N ASP A 457 -13.36 -33.01 0.00
CA ASP A 457 -14.76 -32.91 -0.44
C ASP A 457 -15.75 -32.84 0.75
N THR A 458 -17.03 -32.66 0.45
CA THR A 458 -18.14 -32.67 1.44
C THR A 458 -18.29 -33.98 2.23
N GLU A 459 -17.66 -35.08 1.78
CA GLU A 459 -17.65 -36.38 2.45
C GLU A 459 -16.42 -36.55 3.36
N GLY A 460 -15.39 -35.71 3.16
CA GLY A 460 -14.13 -35.71 3.90
C GLY A 460 -12.96 -36.37 3.16
N ASN A 461 -13.10 -36.71 1.87
CA ASN A 461 -12.06 -37.33 1.06
C ASN A 461 -11.03 -36.28 0.60
N THR A 462 -9.73 -36.57 0.71
CA THR A 462 -8.64 -35.69 0.26
C THR A 462 -8.66 -35.47 -1.26
N LEU A 463 -8.63 -34.22 -1.70
CA LEU A 463 -8.69 -33.81 -3.11
C LEU A 463 -7.35 -33.39 -3.71
N ALA A 464 -6.46 -32.80 -2.90
CA ALA A 464 -5.11 -32.38 -3.29
C ALA A 464 -4.12 -32.69 -2.16
N GLU A 465 -2.82 -32.63 -2.43
CA GLU A 465 -1.79 -32.79 -1.40
C GLU A 465 -1.85 -31.64 -0.38
N ASP A 466 -1.52 -31.93 0.88
CA ASP A 466 -1.56 -30.96 1.97
C ASP A 466 -0.52 -29.85 1.76
N THR A 467 -0.95 -28.59 1.77
CA THR A 467 -0.04 -27.45 1.63
C THR A 467 0.49 -27.02 2.99
N LYS A 468 1.80 -26.82 3.12
CA LYS A 468 2.39 -26.15 4.28
C LYS A 468 2.34 -24.65 4.06
N ASP A 469 1.59 -23.96 4.91
CA ASP A 469 1.45 -22.50 4.91
C ASP A 469 2.61 -21.85 5.68
N VAL A 470 2.91 -22.40 6.86
CA VAL A 470 4.09 -22.05 7.67
C VAL A 470 4.78 -23.32 8.14
N GLU A 471 6.09 -23.43 7.91
CA GLU A 471 6.92 -24.56 8.34
C GLU A 471 8.03 -24.08 9.30
N ASN A 472 8.03 -24.60 10.54
CA ASN A 472 8.87 -24.15 11.65
C ASN A 472 8.74 -22.64 11.96
N GLY A 473 7.52 -22.11 11.89
CA GLY A 473 7.23 -20.71 12.24
C GLY A 473 7.47 -20.42 13.71
N SER A 474 7.80 -19.17 14.01
CA SER A 474 7.97 -18.67 15.37
C SER A 474 6.62 -18.70 16.10
N LEU A 475 6.58 -19.08 17.37
CA LEU A 475 5.33 -18.91 18.13
C LEU A 475 4.91 -17.43 18.15
N SER A 476 3.59 -17.21 18.03
CA SER A 476 2.94 -15.90 17.82
C SER A 476 3.14 -15.21 16.45
N GLU A 477 3.92 -15.79 15.53
CA GLU A 477 3.95 -15.39 14.11
C GLU A 477 2.54 -15.49 13.50
N LYS A 478 2.17 -14.58 12.59
CA LYS A 478 0.84 -14.59 11.98
C LYS A 478 0.81 -15.43 10.71
N TYR A 479 -0.25 -16.23 10.57
CA TYR A 479 -0.55 -16.98 9.35
C TYR A 479 -1.85 -16.48 8.70
N ASP A 480 -1.96 -16.70 7.40
CA ASP A 480 -3.08 -16.26 6.55
C ASP A 480 -3.22 -17.22 5.36
N THR A 481 -4.00 -18.29 5.53
CA THR A 481 -4.13 -19.37 4.55
C THR A 481 -4.98 -19.01 3.32
N THR A 482 -5.30 -17.73 3.12
CA THR A 482 -6.24 -17.28 2.07
C THR A 482 -5.63 -17.26 0.67
N ASP A 483 -4.31 -17.32 0.52
CA ASP A 483 -3.63 -17.61 -0.74
C ASP A 483 -3.70 -19.11 -1.09
N ASN A 484 -3.63 -19.96 -0.06
CA ASN A 484 -3.79 -21.41 -0.10
C ASN A 484 -5.26 -21.87 -0.21
N LYS A 485 -6.16 -20.99 -0.70
CA LYS A 485 -7.62 -21.16 -0.84
C LYS A 485 -8.08 -21.07 -2.32
N PRO A 486 -7.74 -22.05 -3.19
CA PRO A 486 -8.15 -22.03 -4.59
C PRO A 486 -9.67 -22.16 -4.75
N ALA A 487 -10.30 -21.35 -5.60
CA ALA A 487 -11.75 -21.40 -5.81
C ALA A 487 -12.27 -22.67 -6.51
N LYS A 488 -11.38 -23.38 -7.24
CA LYS A 488 -11.63 -24.62 -7.97
C LYS A 488 -10.44 -25.58 -7.79
N LEU A 489 -10.74 -26.86 -7.63
CA LEU A 489 -9.80 -27.98 -7.70
C LEU A 489 -10.24 -28.97 -8.78
N GLU A 490 -9.32 -29.82 -9.23
CA GLU A 490 -9.62 -30.93 -10.13
C GLU A 490 -8.88 -32.18 -9.64
N LYS A 491 -9.60 -33.29 -9.50
CA LYS A 491 -9.07 -34.56 -8.99
C LYS A 491 -9.60 -35.70 -9.84
N ASP A 492 -8.68 -36.46 -10.44
CA ASP A 492 -8.94 -37.64 -11.27
C ASP A 492 -9.95 -37.37 -12.43
N GLY A 493 -9.91 -36.16 -12.99
CA GLY A 493 -10.79 -35.69 -14.07
C GLY A 493 -12.15 -35.14 -13.61
N GLN A 494 -12.42 -35.14 -12.30
CA GLN A 494 -13.62 -34.53 -11.71
C GLN A 494 -13.29 -33.15 -11.14
N VAL A 495 -14.09 -32.14 -11.51
CA VAL A 495 -13.96 -30.77 -10.99
C VAL A 495 -14.72 -30.63 -9.67
N TYR A 496 -14.13 -29.84 -8.76
CA TYR A 496 -14.68 -29.47 -7.46
C TYR A 496 -14.56 -27.95 -7.25
N TYR A 497 -15.54 -27.34 -6.59
CA TYR A 497 -15.58 -25.91 -6.25
C TYR A 497 -15.60 -25.70 -4.75
N LEU A 498 -14.98 -24.62 -4.26
CA LEU A 498 -15.00 -24.28 -2.83
C LEU A 498 -16.45 -24.01 -2.38
N THR A 499 -16.90 -24.67 -1.31
CA THR A 499 -18.27 -24.51 -0.78
C THR A 499 -18.48 -23.13 -0.18
N ALA A 500 -19.72 -22.64 -0.16
CA ALA A 500 -20.08 -21.36 0.49
C ALA A 500 -19.90 -21.33 2.03
N LYS A 501 -19.53 -22.46 2.65
CA LYS A 501 -19.11 -22.52 4.07
C LYS A 501 -17.59 -22.41 4.22
N GLU A 502 -16.86 -22.68 3.14
CA GLU A 502 -15.40 -22.64 2.96
C GLU A 502 -14.60 -23.59 3.87
N LEU A 503 -14.77 -23.51 5.19
CA LEU A 503 -14.10 -24.35 6.18
C LEU A 503 -14.96 -25.52 6.69
N LYS A 504 -14.26 -26.63 7.01
CA LYS A 504 -14.85 -27.81 7.67
C LYS A 504 -15.22 -27.51 9.12
N ASP A 505 -16.32 -28.09 9.61
CA ASP A 505 -16.65 -28.02 11.04
C ASP A 505 -15.51 -28.61 11.89
N GLY A 506 -15.03 -27.81 12.85
CA GLY A 506 -13.87 -28.14 13.70
C GLY A 506 -12.51 -27.66 13.16
N SER A 507 -12.43 -27.13 11.94
CA SER A 507 -11.22 -26.49 11.40
C SER A 507 -10.75 -25.33 12.27
N LYS A 508 -9.44 -25.05 12.24
CA LYS A 508 -8.91 -23.75 12.69
C LYS A 508 -9.34 -22.63 11.71
N PRO A 509 -9.40 -21.37 12.16
CA PRO A 509 -9.67 -20.23 11.28
C PRO A 509 -8.55 -20.04 10.27
N GLU A 510 -8.86 -19.38 9.16
CA GLU A 510 -7.93 -19.11 8.04
C GLU A 510 -6.80 -18.14 8.42
N ASN A 511 -7.06 -17.29 9.42
CA ASN A 511 -6.12 -16.32 9.94
C ASN A 511 -5.91 -16.56 11.43
N GLY A 512 -4.67 -16.51 11.88
CA GLY A 512 -4.35 -16.70 13.30
C GLY A 512 -2.91 -16.38 13.65
N ALA A 513 -2.47 -16.98 14.77
CA ALA A 513 -1.10 -16.95 15.22
C ALA A 513 -0.60 -18.39 15.39
N VAL A 514 0.66 -18.65 15.00
CA VAL A 514 1.31 -19.95 15.10
C VAL A 514 1.39 -20.38 16.57
N VAL A 515 0.91 -21.59 16.84
CA VAL A 515 0.89 -22.24 18.16
C VAL A 515 1.76 -23.49 18.16
N GLU A 516 2.11 -23.97 19.36
CA GLU A 516 2.96 -25.15 19.56
C GLU A 516 2.32 -26.42 18.98
N GLY A 517 3.05 -27.11 18.09
CA GLY A 517 2.54 -28.24 17.32
C GLY A 517 2.14 -27.88 15.88
N THR A 518 1.12 -28.53 15.34
CA THR A 518 0.58 -28.27 13.99
C THR A 518 -0.82 -27.67 14.08
N THR A 519 -1.04 -26.62 13.29
CA THR A 519 -2.32 -25.92 13.14
C THR A 519 -2.96 -26.38 11.83
N GLU A 520 -4.05 -27.14 11.92
CA GLU A 520 -4.72 -27.74 10.76
C GLU A 520 -5.92 -26.89 10.32
N ILE A 521 -5.87 -26.36 9.10
CA ILE A 521 -6.96 -25.70 8.40
C ILE A 521 -7.50 -26.69 7.37
N THR A 522 -8.82 -26.76 7.17
CA THR A 522 -9.42 -27.67 6.18
C THR A 522 -10.48 -26.98 5.35
N TYR A 523 -10.17 -26.73 4.07
CA TYR A 523 -11.10 -26.20 3.08
C TYR A 523 -11.97 -27.31 2.48
N VAL A 524 -13.28 -27.06 2.37
CA VAL A 524 -14.30 -28.02 1.92
C VAL A 524 -14.84 -27.63 0.55
N TYR A 525 -14.81 -28.60 -0.36
CA TYR A 525 -15.20 -28.45 -1.75
C TYR A 525 -16.38 -29.36 -2.11
N GLU A 526 -17.20 -28.93 -3.06
CA GLU A 526 -18.34 -29.67 -3.59
C GLU A 526 -18.14 -30.02 -5.08
N LYS A 527 -18.63 -31.19 -5.50
CA LYS A 527 -18.48 -31.70 -6.87
C LYS A 527 -19.21 -30.77 -7.85
N ALA A 528 -18.57 -30.40 -8.96
CA ALA A 528 -19.20 -29.63 -10.02
C ALA A 528 -20.42 -30.38 -10.60
N GLY A 529 -21.42 -29.63 -11.05
CA GLY A 529 -22.58 -30.18 -11.77
C GLY A 529 -22.49 -29.96 -13.28
N ASN A 530 -23.43 -30.52 -14.03
CA ASN A 530 -23.53 -30.35 -15.48
C ASN A 530 -24.98 -30.06 -15.90
N VAL A 531 -25.16 -29.43 -17.07
CA VAL A 531 -26.47 -29.23 -17.71
C VAL A 531 -26.38 -29.72 -19.15
N LEU A 532 -27.25 -30.65 -19.51
CA LEU A 532 -27.27 -31.36 -20.78
C LEU A 532 -28.63 -31.15 -21.48
N VAL A 533 -28.60 -30.86 -22.77
CA VAL A 533 -29.77 -30.56 -23.59
C VAL A 533 -29.94 -31.61 -24.68
N HIS A 534 -31.07 -32.32 -24.64
CA HIS A 534 -31.45 -33.37 -25.57
C HIS A 534 -32.44 -32.83 -26.62
N TYR A 535 -32.30 -33.30 -27.86
CA TYR A 535 -33.14 -32.90 -28.99
C TYR A 535 -33.83 -34.12 -29.59
N VAL A 536 -35.15 -34.23 -29.43
CA VAL A 536 -35.89 -35.43 -29.84
C VAL A 536 -37.17 -35.12 -30.62
N ASP A 537 -37.64 -36.08 -31.41
CA ASP A 537 -38.99 -36.02 -31.99
C ASP A 537 -40.10 -36.33 -30.96
N GLU A 538 -41.37 -36.22 -31.36
CA GLU A 538 -42.53 -36.55 -30.52
C GLU A 538 -42.56 -38.03 -30.04
N ALA A 539 -41.83 -38.93 -30.69
CA ALA A 539 -41.67 -40.33 -30.28
C ALA A 539 -40.45 -40.57 -29.36
N GLY A 540 -39.58 -39.57 -29.19
CA GLY A 540 -38.37 -39.64 -28.36
C GLY A 540 -37.09 -40.03 -29.12
N ASN A 541 -37.08 -40.06 -30.45
CA ASN A 541 -35.88 -40.34 -31.24
C ASN A 541 -34.98 -39.09 -31.30
N THR A 542 -33.68 -39.26 -31.06
CA THR A 542 -32.67 -38.19 -31.14
C THR A 542 -32.58 -37.59 -32.56
N LEU A 543 -32.74 -36.27 -32.69
CA LEU A 543 -32.73 -35.53 -33.96
C LEU A 543 -31.37 -34.87 -34.28
N GLN A 544 -30.62 -34.49 -33.25
CA GLN A 544 -29.23 -34.05 -33.32
C GLN A 544 -28.50 -34.45 -32.03
N ALA A 545 -27.17 -34.39 -32.02
CA ALA A 545 -26.39 -34.74 -30.84
C ALA A 545 -26.74 -33.85 -29.62
N ASP A 546 -26.64 -34.43 -28.42
CA ASP A 546 -26.88 -33.70 -27.17
C ASP A 546 -25.89 -32.54 -27.01
N ALA A 547 -26.39 -31.36 -26.63
CA ALA A 547 -25.58 -30.19 -26.38
C ALA A 547 -25.31 -30.03 -24.87
N VAL A 548 -24.09 -29.66 -24.50
CA VAL A 548 -23.76 -29.33 -23.11
C VAL A 548 -23.87 -27.82 -22.94
N ASP A 549 -24.89 -27.37 -22.22
CA ASP A 549 -25.10 -25.96 -21.83
C ASP A 549 -24.00 -25.55 -20.84
N THR A 550 -23.91 -26.29 -19.73
CA THR A 550 -22.95 -26.02 -18.65
C THR A 550 -22.16 -27.28 -18.38
N LYS A 551 -20.86 -27.27 -18.76
CA LYS A 551 -19.90 -28.30 -18.37
C LYS A 551 -19.16 -27.89 -17.10
N ASP A 552 -19.08 -28.81 -16.13
CA ASP A 552 -18.37 -28.65 -14.86
C ASP A 552 -18.71 -27.32 -14.15
N GLY A 553 -20.00 -27.00 -14.10
CA GLY A 553 -20.52 -25.77 -13.51
C GLY A 553 -20.34 -25.72 -12.00
N GLN A 554 -20.05 -24.52 -11.48
CA GLN A 554 -20.04 -24.26 -10.05
C GLN A 554 -21.46 -24.45 -9.47
N PRO A 555 -21.64 -25.24 -8.39
CA PRO A 555 -22.95 -25.38 -7.77
C PRO A 555 -23.53 -24.04 -7.33
N GLY A 556 -24.84 -23.87 -7.54
CA GLY A 556 -25.54 -22.59 -7.34
C GLY A 556 -25.39 -21.57 -8.49
N ALA A 557 -24.47 -21.77 -9.45
CA ALA A 557 -24.44 -20.96 -10.67
C ALA A 557 -25.71 -21.18 -11.49
N LYS A 558 -26.20 -20.12 -12.16
CA LYS A 558 -27.43 -20.17 -12.94
C LYS A 558 -27.18 -20.73 -14.35
N TYR A 559 -28.11 -21.53 -14.84
CA TYR A 559 -28.19 -21.95 -16.24
C TYR A 559 -29.50 -21.43 -16.88
N ASP A 560 -29.50 -21.29 -18.20
CA ASP A 560 -30.64 -20.83 -19.00
C ASP A 560 -30.54 -21.44 -20.40
N THR A 561 -31.14 -22.61 -20.60
CA THR A 561 -31.08 -23.33 -21.88
C THR A 561 -32.01 -22.75 -22.94
N SER A 562 -32.68 -21.62 -22.66
CA SER A 562 -33.78 -21.09 -23.48
C SER A 562 -33.35 -20.17 -24.63
N ASP A 563 -32.04 -19.93 -24.80
CA ASP A 563 -31.48 -19.21 -25.94
C ASP A 563 -31.63 -19.97 -27.27
N ASN A 564 -31.41 -19.31 -28.42
CA ASN A 564 -31.60 -19.93 -29.74
C ASN A 564 -30.56 -21.00 -30.12
N ASP A 565 -29.41 -21.04 -29.45
CA ASP A 565 -28.34 -21.99 -29.76
C ASP A 565 -28.59 -23.32 -29.01
N MET A 566 -29.09 -23.26 -27.78
CA MET A 566 -29.54 -24.40 -26.98
C MET A 566 -31.00 -24.81 -27.27
N LYS A 567 -31.86 -23.87 -27.71
CA LYS A 567 -33.28 -24.08 -28.06
C LYS A 567 -33.59 -23.60 -29.49
N PRO A 568 -32.97 -24.19 -30.54
CA PRO A 568 -33.26 -23.83 -31.92
C PRO A 568 -34.75 -24.09 -32.22
N THR A 569 -35.43 -23.12 -32.84
CA THR A 569 -36.87 -23.22 -33.14
C THR A 569 -37.20 -24.26 -34.19
N ARG A 570 -36.24 -24.62 -35.05
CA ARG A 570 -36.34 -25.67 -36.07
C ARG A 570 -35.02 -26.42 -36.19
N ILE A 571 -35.09 -27.74 -36.37
CA ILE A 571 -33.94 -28.61 -36.64
C ILE A 571 -34.08 -29.18 -38.05
N THR A 572 -32.97 -29.32 -38.77
CA THR A 572 -32.92 -30.08 -40.03
C THR A 572 -31.98 -31.26 -39.85
N THR A 573 -32.47 -32.48 -40.03
CA THR A 573 -31.64 -33.69 -39.87
C THR A 573 -30.68 -33.87 -41.06
N PRO A 574 -29.63 -34.70 -40.96
CA PRO A 574 -28.71 -34.97 -42.07
C PRO A 574 -29.38 -35.48 -43.36
N GLU A 575 -30.55 -36.12 -43.24
CA GLU A 575 -31.38 -36.62 -44.34
C GLU A 575 -32.20 -35.50 -45.03
N GLY A 576 -32.18 -34.28 -44.49
CA GLY A 576 -32.90 -33.12 -44.99
C GLY A 576 -34.37 -33.03 -44.56
N LYS A 577 -34.80 -33.85 -43.60
CA LYS A 577 -36.10 -33.65 -42.92
C LYS A 577 -36.04 -32.41 -42.05
N VAL A 578 -37.11 -31.63 -42.02
CA VAL A 578 -37.23 -30.44 -41.16
C VAL A 578 -38.23 -30.71 -40.05
N TYR A 579 -37.86 -30.36 -38.83
CA TYR A 579 -38.66 -30.49 -37.62
C TYR A 579 -38.81 -29.11 -36.95
N GLU A 580 -39.99 -28.81 -36.41
CA GLU A 580 -40.29 -27.57 -35.69
C GLU A 580 -40.49 -27.85 -34.19
N LEU A 581 -39.98 -26.97 -33.34
CA LEU A 581 -40.07 -27.11 -31.88
C LEU A 581 -41.53 -27.13 -31.42
N VAL A 582 -41.83 -27.95 -30.41
CA VAL A 582 -43.10 -27.96 -29.69
C VAL A 582 -42.85 -27.46 -28.26
N PRO A 583 -42.90 -26.14 -27.98
CA PRO A 583 -42.46 -25.59 -26.69
C PRO A 583 -43.21 -26.17 -25.49
N ALA A 584 -44.49 -26.51 -25.67
CA ALA A 584 -45.34 -27.13 -24.64
C ALA A 584 -44.98 -28.60 -24.31
N SER A 585 -44.12 -29.25 -25.12
CA SER A 585 -43.65 -30.62 -24.91
C SER A 585 -42.22 -30.68 -24.34
N THR A 586 -41.62 -29.53 -24.03
CA THR A 586 -40.32 -29.43 -23.33
C THR A 586 -40.35 -30.19 -22.01
N LYS A 587 -39.30 -30.94 -21.69
CA LYS A 587 -39.13 -31.70 -20.44
C LYS A 587 -37.86 -31.23 -19.71
N GLY A 588 -37.81 -31.45 -18.41
CA GLY A 588 -36.83 -30.79 -17.54
C GLY A 588 -37.27 -29.36 -17.20
N ASN A 589 -36.36 -28.57 -16.66
CA ASN A 589 -36.58 -27.18 -16.31
C ASN A 589 -35.56 -26.32 -17.06
N GLU A 590 -36.01 -25.34 -17.84
CA GLU A 590 -35.14 -24.56 -18.73
C GLU A 590 -34.22 -23.57 -17.99
N ASN A 591 -34.63 -23.16 -16.78
CA ASN A 591 -33.96 -22.13 -15.99
C ASN A 591 -33.78 -22.58 -14.55
N GLY A 592 -32.56 -22.64 -14.06
CA GLY A 592 -32.31 -23.09 -12.69
C GLY A 592 -30.91 -22.73 -12.18
N SER A 593 -30.47 -23.48 -11.17
CA SER A 593 -29.11 -23.46 -10.67
C SER A 593 -28.49 -24.85 -10.75
N VAL A 594 -27.21 -24.92 -11.11
CA VAL A 594 -26.43 -26.17 -11.13
C VAL A 594 -26.43 -26.80 -9.74
N GLU A 595 -26.79 -28.08 -9.64
CA GLU A 595 -26.72 -28.84 -8.39
C GLU A 595 -25.41 -29.62 -8.28
N ALA A 596 -24.83 -29.66 -7.07
CA ALA A 596 -23.53 -30.30 -6.82
C ALA A 596 -23.53 -31.80 -7.18
N GLY A 597 -22.54 -32.20 -7.98
CA GLY A 597 -22.32 -33.58 -8.39
C GLY A 597 -23.41 -34.20 -9.26
N LYS A 598 -24.32 -33.41 -9.85
CA LYS A 598 -25.43 -33.91 -10.68
C LYS A 598 -25.36 -33.39 -12.11
N THR A 599 -25.87 -34.18 -13.04
CA THR A 599 -26.30 -33.69 -14.36
C THR A 599 -27.77 -33.31 -14.28
N THR A 600 -28.11 -32.12 -14.77
CA THR A 600 -29.49 -31.69 -15.04
C THR A 600 -29.78 -31.88 -16.51
N GLU A 601 -30.89 -32.54 -16.84
CA GLU A 601 -31.28 -32.86 -18.22
C GLU A 601 -32.48 -32.01 -18.63
N VAL A 602 -32.35 -31.29 -19.76
CA VAL A 602 -33.44 -30.60 -20.46
C VAL A 602 -33.68 -31.33 -21.77
N THR A 603 -34.93 -31.44 -22.22
CA THR A 603 -35.27 -32.10 -23.48
C THR A 603 -36.23 -31.25 -24.29
N TYR A 604 -35.77 -30.78 -25.44
CA TYR A 604 -36.60 -30.11 -26.44
C TYR A 604 -37.19 -31.13 -27.40
N VAL A 605 -38.52 -31.07 -27.56
CA VAL A 605 -39.31 -32.01 -28.36
C VAL A 605 -39.83 -31.32 -29.61
N TYR A 606 -39.67 -31.96 -30.77
CA TYR A 606 -39.96 -31.39 -32.08
C TYR A 606 -40.94 -32.28 -32.87
N LYS A 607 -41.79 -31.64 -33.69
CA LYS A 607 -42.73 -32.29 -34.63
C LYS A 607 -42.18 -32.22 -36.06
N GLU A 608 -42.46 -33.20 -36.90
CA GLU A 608 -42.02 -33.19 -38.31
C GLU A 608 -42.84 -32.19 -39.14
N VAL A 609 -42.15 -31.37 -39.95
CA VAL A 609 -42.77 -30.42 -40.88
C VAL A 609 -43.08 -31.12 -42.21
N LYS A 610 -44.27 -30.83 -42.76
CA LYS A 610 -44.83 -31.50 -43.93
C LYS A 610 -45.27 -30.51 -45.02
N GLY A 611 -45.42 -31.02 -46.23
CA GLY A 611 -45.96 -30.30 -47.38
C GLY A 611 -46.91 -31.13 -48.23
N ASN A 612 -47.54 -30.47 -49.20
CA ASN A 612 -48.50 -31.05 -50.14
C ASN A 612 -48.19 -30.62 -51.58
N VAL A 613 -48.71 -31.37 -52.56
CA VAL A 613 -48.65 -31.05 -53.99
C VAL A 613 -50.06 -31.20 -54.58
N VAL A 614 -50.50 -30.20 -55.35
CA VAL A 614 -51.84 -30.12 -55.93
C VAL A 614 -51.75 -29.83 -57.43
N VAL A 615 -52.61 -30.48 -58.21
CA VAL A 615 -52.71 -30.39 -59.67
C VAL A 615 -54.06 -29.78 -60.06
N HIS A 616 -54.02 -28.70 -60.83
CA HIS A 616 -55.17 -27.94 -61.32
C HIS A 616 -55.39 -28.13 -62.82
N TYR A 617 -56.65 -28.08 -63.26
CA TYR A 617 -57.04 -28.21 -64.67
C TYR A 617 -57.87 -27.01 -65.13
N VAL A 618 -57.32 -26.20 -66.04
CA VAL A 618 -57.97 -24.96 -66.51
C VAL A 618 -58.03 -24.82 -68.03
N ASP A 619 -58.93 -24.00 -68.54
CA ASP A 619 -58.94 -23.58 -69.95
C ASP A 619 -57.88 -22.49 -70.26
N GLU A 620 -57.74 -22.10 -71.54
CA GLU A 620 -56.84 -21.01 -71.98
C GLU A 620 -57.14 -19.64 -71.32
N ALA A 621 -58.33 -19.44 -70.73
CA ALA A 621 -58.71 -18.24 -69.99
C ALA A 621 -58.46 -18.35 -68.47
N GLY A 622 -58.15 -19.56 -67.96
CA GLY A 622 -57.89 -19.83 -66.54
C GLY A 622 -59.10 -20.32 -65.75
N ASN A 623 -60.22 -20.66 -66.39
CA ASN A 623 -61.39 -21.25 -65.70
C ASN A 623 -61.15 -22.73 -65.40
N THR A 624 -61.48 -23.20 -64.20
CA THR A 624 -61.38 -24.62 -63.82
C THR A 624 -62.33 -25.49 -64.64
N ILE A 625 -61.80 -26.52 -65.33
CA ILE A 625 -62.56 -27.45 -66.18
C ILE A 625 -62.66 -28.88 -65.63
N ALA A 626 -61.80 -29.26 -64.68
CA ALA A 626 -61.91 -30.50 -63.92
C ALA A 626 -61.51 -30.28 -62.46
N GLU A 627 -61.90 -31.20 -61.58
CA GLU A 627 -61.66 -31.10 -60.13
C GLU A 627 -60.16 -31.27 -59.81
N ASP A 628 -59.64 -30.44 -58.90
CA ASP A 628 -58.23 -30.44 -58.52
C ASP A 628 -57.82 -31.77 -57.86
N ILE A 629 -56.66 -32.31 -58.22
CA ILE A 629 -56.13 -33.55 -57.64
C ILE A 629 -55.03 -33.22 -56.62
N LYS A 630 -55.06 -33.89 -55.47
CA LYS A 630 -53.92 -33.94 -54.54
C LYS A 630 -52.99 -35.06 -54.96
N ASP A 631 -51.84 -34.69 -55.52
CA ASP A 631 -50.76 -35.60 -55.90
C ASP A 631 -50.11 -36.17 -54.64
N THR A 632 -49.45 -35.31 -53.86
CA THR A 632 -48.76 -35.66 -52.62
C THR A 632 -49.48 -34.97 -51.46
N THR A 633 -49.82 -35.76 -50.43
CA THR A 633 -50.43 -35.24 -49.19
C THR A 633 -49.56 -35.61 -48.00
N ASP A 634 -49.36 -34.67 -47.08
CA ASP A 634 -48.67 -34.90 -45.80
C ASP A 634 -47.21 -35.40 -45.93
N GLY A 635 -46.55 -35.10 -47.06
CA GLY A 635 -45.20 -35.55 -47.39
C GLY A 635 -44.12 -34.83 -46.58
N SER A 636 -43.08 -35.55 -46.16
CA SER A 636 -41.90 -34.98 -45.52
C SER A 636 -41.26 -33.91 -46.41
N VAL A 637 -40.86 -32.77 -45.86
CA VAL A 637 -40.05 -31.78 -46.59
C VAL A 637 -38.80 -32.47 -47.16
N SER A 638 -38.40 -32.08 -48.38
CA SER A 638 -37.28 -32.67 -49.14
C SER A 638 -37.53 -34.07 -49.75
N SER A 639 -38.69 -34.70 -49.52
CA SER A 639 -39.13 -35.86 -50.33
C SER A 639 -39.45 -35.47 -51.78
N ALA A 640 -39.45 -36.41 -52.72
CA ALA A 640 -39.66 -36.12 -54.15
C ALA A 640 -41.13 -36.27 -54.57
N TYR A 641 -41.56 -35.49 -55.56
CA TYR A 641 -42.88 -35.60 -56.22
C TYR A 641 -42.75 -35.58 -57.75
N ASP A 642 -43.74 -36.13 -58.45
CA ASP A 642 -43.87 -36.13 -59.92
C ASP A 642 -45.36 -36.25 -60.31
N THR A 643 -45.90 -35.17 -60.87
CA THR A 643 -47.33 -35.01 -61.22
C THR A 643 -47.69 -35.50 -62.63
N SER A 644 -46.76 -36.20 -63.31
CA SER A 644 -46.89 -36.60 -64.72
C SER A 644 -48.00 -37.63 -64.99
N ASP A 645 -48.43 -38.37 -63.97
CA ASP A 645 -49.58 -39.31 -64.04
C ASP A 645 -50.92 -38.56 -64.08
N ASN A 646 -50.99 -37.38 -63.46
CA ASN A 646 -52.14 -36.49 -63.38
C ASN A 646 -52.25 -35.56 -64.61
N LYS A 647 -51.78 -35.99 -65.79
CA LYS A 647 -51.69 -35.18 -67.02
C LYS A 647 -52.47 -35.79 -68.20
N PRO A 648 -53.82 -35.75 -68.20
CA PRO A 648 -54.63 -36.29 -69.29
C PRO A 648 -54.45 -35.46 -70.59
N ALA A 649 -54.48 -36.13 -71.75
CA ALA A 649 -54.35 -35.46 -73.04
C ALA A 649 -55.61 -34.66 -73.46
N THR A 650 -56.77 -35.07 -72.97
CA THR A 650 -58.08 -34.45 -73.24
C THR A 650 -58.98 -34.53 -72.01
N ILE A 651 -59.75 -33.48 -71.76
CA ILE A 651 -60.79 -33.41 -70.72
C ILE A 651 -62.14 -33.20 -71.39
N THR A 652 -63.11 -34.06 -71.08
CA THR A 652 -64.52 -33.86 -71.43
C THR A 652 -65.26 -33.38 -70.19
N THR A 653 -65.86 -32.20 -70.24
CA THR A 653 -66.59 -31.61 -69.11
C THR A 653 -67.99 -32.20 -68.95
N LYS A 654 -68.63 -31.95 -67.80
CA LYS A 654 -69.95 -32.54 -67.44
C LYS A 654 -71.10 -32.06 -68.35
N ASP A 655 -70.91 -30.96 -69.08
CA ASP A 655 -71.80 -30.43 -70.12
C ASP A 655 -71.46 -30.89 -71.55
N GLY A 656 -70.43 -31.73 -71.73
CA GLY A 656 -70.10 -32.39 -72.99
C GLY A 656 -69.13 -31.64 -73.91
N LYS A 657 -68.62 -30.47 -73.51
CA LYS A 657 -67.49 -29.83 -74.21
C LYS A 657 -66.24 -30.70 -74.13
N VAL A 658 -65.45 -30.68 -75.19
CA VAL A 658 -64.16 -31.40 -75.26
C VAL A 658 -63.04 -30.39 -75.31
N TYR A 659 -62.09 -30.54 -74.38
CA TYR A 659 -60.89 -29.72 -74.27
C TYR A 659 -59.63 -30.58 -74.51
N VAL A 660 -58.69 -30.10 -75.31
CA VAL A 660 -57.38 -30.75 -75.56
C VAL A 660 -56.26 -30.03 -74.81
N LEU A 661 -55.31 -30.78 -74.24
CA LEU A 661 -54.17 -30.24 -73.50
C LEU A 661 -53.32 -29.32 -74.40
N VAL A 662 -52.83 -28.22 -73.84
CA VAL A 662 -51.86 -27.31 -74.46
C VAL A 662 -50.53 -27.41 -73.67
N PRO A 663 -49.63 -28.37 -74.01
CA PRO A 663 -48.50 -28.72 -73.13
C PRO A 663 -47.52 -27.58 -72.88
N THR A 664 -47.42 -26.63 -73.82
CA THR A 664 -46.59 -25.43 -73.73
C THR A 664 -47.11 -24.38 -72.74
N SER A 665 -48.31 -24.57 -72.20
CA SER A 665 -49.00 -23.62 -71.32
C SER A 665 -49.09 -24.12 -69.87
N THR A 666 -48.50 -25.28 -69.56
CA THR A 666 -48.35 -25.81 -68.18
C THR A 666 -47.63 -24.80 -67.28
N LYS A 667 -48.05 -24.71 -66.01
CA LYS A 667 -47.47 -23.81 -64.99
C LYS A 667 -47.10 -24.61 -63.74
N GLY A 668 -46.02 -24.22 -63.07
CA GLY A 668 -45.42 -25.01 -62.00
C GLY A 668 -44.43 -26.06 -62.55
N GLU A 669 -43.55 -26.56 -61.69
CA GLU A 669 -42.62 -27.64 -62.04
C GLU A 669 -43.34 -28.98 -61.91
N GLU A 670 -43.34 -29.79 -62.97
CA GLU A 670 -44.11 -31.05 -63.00
C GLU A 670 -43.54 -32.11 -62.04
N SER A 671 -42.27 -31.99 -61.66
CA SER A 671 -41.59 -32.85 -60.68
C SER A 671 -40.58 -32.04 -59.86
N GLY A 672 -40.31 -32.47 -58.63
CA GLY A 672 -39.42 -31.71 -57.75
C GLY A 672 -39.28 -32.31 -56.35
N LYS A 673 -39.04 -31.43 -55.36
CA LYS A 673 -39.04 -31.78 -53.94
C LYS A 673 -40.17 -31.06 -53.21
N VAL A 674 -40.84 -31.77 -52.32
CA VAL A 674 -41.89 -31.23 -51.43
C VAL A 674 -41.27 -30.16 -50.53
N THR A 675 -41.76 -28.92 -50.68
CA THR A 675 -41.48 -27.81 -49.76
C THR A 675 -42.54 -27.74 -48.66
N GLU A 676 -42.27 -26.98 -47.60
CA GLU A 676 -43.29 -26.61 -46.61
C GLU A 676 -44.45 -25.84 -47.26
N GLY A 677 -45.69 -26.15 -46.87
CA GLY A 677 -46.90 -25.58 -47.47
C GLY A 677 -47.48 -26.44 -48.60
N THR A 678 -47.97 -25.80 -49.67
CA THR A 678 -48.54 -26.47 -50.84
C THR A 678 -47.77 -26.04 -52.10
N THR A 679 -47.39 -27.00 -52.93
CA THR A 679 -46.87 -26.79 -54.28
C THR A 679 -48.00 -26.97 -55.27
N GLU A 680 -48.13 -26.08 -56.26
CA GLU A 680 -49.23 -26.07 -57.22
C GLU A 680 -48.70 -26.25 -58.66
N VAL A 681 -49.26 -27.23 -59.38
CA VAL A 681 -49.03 -27.47 -60.81
C VAL A 681 -50.36 -27.25 -61.55
N THR A 682 -50.33 -26.61 -62.72
CA THR A 682 -51.55 -26.30 -63.49
C THR A 682 -51.41 -26.71 -64.95
N TYR A 683 -52.29 -27.59 -65.40
CA TYR A 683 -52.43 -27.97 -66.80
C TYR A 683 -53.50 -27.14 -67.50
N VAL A 684 -53.19 -26.65 -68.70
CA VAL A 684 -54.02 -25.71 -69.47
C VAL A 684 -54.53 -26.36 -70.76
N TYR A 685 -55.81 -26.19 -71.10
CA TYR A 685 -56.49 -26.88 -72.19
C TYR A 685 -57.32 -25.94 -73.09
N LYS A 686 -57.69 -26.40 -74.28
CA LYS A 686 -58.40 -25.62 -75.33
C LYS A 686 -59.65 -26.35 -75.86
N GLU A 687 -60.77 -25.64 -75.98
CA GLU A 687 -62.04 -26.18 -76.51
C GLU A 687 -62.01 -26.42 -78.05
N VAL A 688 -62.80 -27.40 -78.54
CA VAL A 688 -62.95 -27.79 -79.95
C VAL A 688 -64.34 -27.45 -80.52
N THR A 689 -64.43 -26.93 -81.76
CA THR A 689 -65.63 -26.34 -82.37
C THR A 689 -65.80 -26.63 -83.88
N GLY A 690 -66.93 -26.22 -84.49
CA GLY A 690 -67.23 -26.38 -85.93
C GLY A 690 -68.26 -25.39 -86.54
N ASP A 691 -68.46 -25.47 -87.86
CA ASP A 691 -69.25 -24.56 -88.71
C ASP A 691 -70.29 -25.29 -89.62
N VAL A 692 -71.29 -24.55 -90.12
CA VAL A 692 -72.32 -25.00 -91.08
C VAL A 692 -72.56 -23.95 -92.18
N VAL A 693 -72.68 -24.38 -93.45
CA VAL A 693 -72.82 -23.54 -94.66
C VAL A 693 -73.93 -24.08 -95.59
N VAL A 694 -74.61 -23.18 -96.32
CA VAL A 694 -75.70 -23.46 -97.27
C VAL A 694 -75.38 -22.94 -98.68
N HIS A 695 -75.65 -23.76 -99.70
CA HIS A 695 -75.37 -23.51 -101.12
C HIS A 695 -76.65 -23.57 -101.99
N TYR A 696 -76.64 -22.88 -103.14
CA TYR A 696 -77.79 -22.81 -104.08
C TYR A 696 -77.40 -23.12 -105.53
N VAL A 697 -77.93 -24.19 -106.11
CA VAL A 697 -77.63 -24.63 -107.49
C VAL A 697 -78.87 -24.89 -108.35
N ASP A 698 -78.71 -24.87 -109.67
CA ASP A 698 -79.73 -25.39 -110.60
C ASP A 698 -79.64 -26.93 -110.75
N THR A 699 -80.53 -27.50 -111.57
CA THR A 699 -80.57 -28.94 -111.91
C THR A 699 -79.32 -29.48 -112.61
N GLU A 700 -78.44 -28.61 -113.12
CA GLU A 700 -77.16 -28.99 -113.74
C GLU A 700 -75.99 -28.88 -112.73
N GLY A 701 -76.22 -28.25 -111.57
CA GLY A 701 -75.22 -28.00 -110.54
C GLY A 701 -74.55 -26.63 -110.63
N ASN A 702 -75.02 -25.73 -111.50
CA ASN A 702 -74.49 -24.36 -111.60
C ASN A 702 -74.96 -23.53 -110.40
N VAL A 703 -74.08 -22.76 -109.77
CA VAL A 703 -74.44 -21.87 -108.64
C VAL A 703 -75.35 -20.73 -109.11
N ILE A 704 -76.52 -20.58 -108.47
CA ILE A 704 -77.55 -19.58 -108.83
C ILE A 704 -77.82 -18.50 -107.79
N ALA A 705 -77.34 -18.65 -106.56
CA ALA A 705 -77.28 -17.59 -105.55
C ALA A 705 -76.03 -17.75 -104.67
N GLU A 706 -75.66 -16.71 -103.92
CA GLU A 706 -74.49 -16.74 -103.04
C GLU A 706 -74.69 -17.68 -101.84
N ASP A 707 -73.60 -18.33 -101.43
CA ASP A 707 -73.57 -19.21 -100.25
C ASP A 707 -73.85 -18.42 -98.96
N LYS A 708 -74.34 -19.11 -97.93
CA LYS A 708 -74.59 -18.54 -96.60
C LYS A 708 -73.95 -19.35 -95.50
N GLU A 709 -73.37 -18.66 -94.52
CA GLU A 709 -73.03 -19.27 -93.23
C GLU A 709 -74.31 -19.37 -92.37
N ASP A 710 -74.58 -20.55 -91.83
CA ASP A 710 -75.72 -20.86 -90.97
C ASP A 710 -75.31 -20.78 -89.50
N THR A 711 -74.31 -21.60 -89.13
CA THR A 711 -73.78 -21.75 -87.77
C THR A 711 -72.27 -21.63 -87.81
N LYS A 712 -71.64 -20.97 -86.84
CA LYS A 712 -70.20 -20.67 -86.88
C LYS A 712 -69.52 -20.78 -85.51
N GLY A 713 -68.39 -21.48 -85.46
CA GLY A 713 -67.60 -21.66 -84.24
C GLY A 713 -68.34 -22.31 -83.08
N ALA A 714 -69.38 -23.11 -83.35
CA ALA A 714 -70.20 -23.73 -82.32
C ALA A 714 -69.50 -24.94 -81.67
N SER A 715 -69.73 -25.18 -80.38
CA SER A 715 -69.27 -26.38 -79.68
C SER A 715 -69.80 -27.66 -80.36
N LEU A 716 -69.02 -28.73 -80.32
CA LEU A 716 -69.43 -30.07 -80.79
C LEU A 716 -70.80 -30.49 -80.21
N ASN A 717 -71.65 -31.09 -81.04
CA ASN A 717 -73.03 -31.50 -80.73
C ASN A 717 -74.03 -30.35 -80.47
N ALA A 718 -73.70 -29.11 -80.85
CA ALA A 718 -74.71 -28.07 -81.04
C ALA A 718 -75.66 -28.46 -82.20
N LYS A 719 -76.94 -28.09 -82.13
CA LYS A 719 -77.92 -28.36 -83.22
C LYS A 719 -77.92 -27.25 -84.26
N TYR A 720 -78.08 -27.61 -85.53
CA TYR A 720 -78.33 -26.69 -86.64
C TYR A 720 -79.62 -27.04 -87.41
N ASP A 721 -80.21 -26.04 -88.07
CA ASP A 721 -81.42 -26.13 -88.91
C ASP A 721 -81.37 -25.07 -90.02
N THR A 722 -81.09 -25.50 -91.25
CA THR A 722 -80.88 -24.60 -92.41
C THR A 722 -82.17 -24.24 -93.15
N THR A 723 -83.34 -24.62 -92.64
CA THR A 723 -84.61 -24.53 -93.39
C THR A 723 -85.12 -23.09 -93.57
N ASP A 724 -84.66 -22.15 -92.77
CA ASP A 724 -84.88 -20.71 -92.96
C ASP A 724 -84.23 -20.18 -94.26
N ASN A 725 -83.14 -20.83 -94.68
CA ASN A 725 -82.33 -20.47 -95.83
C ASN A 725 -82.82 -21.14 -97.14
N LYS A 726 -84.12 -21.45 -97.24
CA LYS A 726 -84.73 -22.22 -98.34
C LYS A 726 -85.77 -21.42 -99.16
N PRO A 727 -85.37 -20.49 -100.05
CA PRO A 727 -86.31 -19.72 -100.85
C PRO A 727 -87.01 -20.58 -101.92
N ALA A 728 -88.30 -20.33 -102.18
CA ALA A 728 -89.11 -21.11 -103.13
C ALA A 728 -88.81 -20.82 -104.62
N THR A 729 -88.24 -19.66 -104.92
CA THR A 729 -87.79 -19.25 -106.26
C THR A 729 -86.52 -18.41 -106.15
N ILE A 730 -85.62 -18.55 -107.12
CA ILE A 730 -84.44 -17.70 -107.30
C ILE A 730 -84.55 -17.04 -108.68
N GLU A 731 -84.16 -15.78 -108.81
CA GLU A 731 -84.05 -15.10 -110.10
C GLU A 731 -82.61 -14.67 -110.31
N LYS A 732 -82.02 -15.07 -111.45
CA LYS A 732 -80.64 -14.79 -111.81
C LYS A 732 -80.55 -14.46 -113.30
N ASP A 733 -79.85 -13.39 -113.62
CA ASP A 733 -79.61 -12.93 -115.00
C ASP A 733 -80.91 -12.78 -115.86
N GLY A 734 -82.01 -12.40 -115.21
CA GLY A 734 -83.35 -12.28 -115.83
C GLY A 734 -84.06 -13.61 -116.10
N VAL A 735 -83.49 -14.73 -115.64
CA VAL A 735 -84.06 -16.07 -115.71
C VAL A 735 -84.62 -16.45 -114.35
N LYS A 736 -85.86 -16.97 -114.34
CA LYS A 736 -86.55 -17.43 -113.13
C LYS A 736 -86.38 -18.92 -112.92
N TYR A 737 -86.00 -19.28 -111.70
CA TYR A 737 -85.80 -20.64 -111.23
C TYR A 737 -86.76 -20.96 -110.07
N TYR A 738 -87.30 -22.18 -110.05
CA TYR A 738 -88.23 -22.69 -109.04
C TYR A 738 -87.57 -23.82 -108.24
N LEU A 739 -87.77 -23.87 -106.92
CA LEU A 739 -87.22 -24.95 -106.09
C LEU A 739 -87.80 -26.30 -106.53
N THR A 740 -86.93 -27.29 -106.76
CA THR A 740 -87.35 -28.66 -107.14
C THR A 740 -88.07 -29.35 -105.98
N GLU A 741 -88.96 -30.31 -106.27
CA GLU A 741 -89.72 -31.03 -105.23
C GLU A 741 -88.84 -31.78 -104.22
N LYS A 742 -87.65 -32.20 -104.64
CA LYS A 742 -86.65 -32.85 -103.77
C LYS A 742 -85.95 -31.87 -102.83
N ALA A 743 -85.89 -30.60 -103.22
CA ALA A 743 -85.20 -29.47 -102.59
C ALA A 743 -83.69 -29.65 -102.37
N VAL A 744 -83.24 -30.69 -101.66
CA VAL A 744 -81.84 -30.91 -101.26
C VAL A 744 -81.13 -31.89 -102.20
N LYS A 745 -79.85 -31.63 -102.48
CA LYS A 745 -78.98 -32.47 -103.34
C LYS A 745 -78.59 -33.79 -102.62
N ASP A 746 -78.48 -34.91 -103.35
CA ASP A 746 -78.29 -36.25 -102.74
C ASP A 746 -77.00 -36.45 -101.92
N ASP A 747 -75.94 -35.70 -102.21
CA ASP A 747 -74.64 -35.75 -101.55
C ASP A 747 -74.45 -34.65 -100.47
N SER A 748 -75.49 -33.85 -100.25
CA SER A 748 -75.58 -32.80 -99.22
C SER A 748 -75.64 -33.38 -97.80
N LYS A 749 -75.27 -32.57 -96.79
CA LYS A 749 -75.76 -32.80 -95.42
C LYS A 749 -77.29 -32.58 -95.37
N PRO A 750 -78.00 -33.22 -94.43
CA PRO A 750 -79.42 -32.96 -94.19
C PRO A 750 -79.65 -31.53 -93.70
N GLU A 751 -80.88 -31.04 -93.84
CA GLU A 751 -81.27 -29.67 -93.42
C GLU A 751 -81.18 -29.45 -91.89
N THR A 752 -81.10 -30.53 -91.10
CA THR A 752 -80.97 -30.48 -89.63
C THR A 752 -79.96 -31.51 -89.16
N GLY A 753 -79.17 -31.18 -88.13
CA GLY A 753 -78.15 -32.09 -87.62
C GLY A 753 -77.41 -31.61 -86.37
N ASP A 754 -76.30 -32.28 -86.08
CA ASP A 754 -75.35 -31.95 -85.02
C ASP A 754 -74.06 -31.37 -85.63
N VAL A 755 -73.53 -30.31 -85.02
CA VAL A 755 -72.23 -29.72 -85.37
C VAL A 755 -71.12 -30.72 -85.02
N VAL A 756 -70.37 -31.11 -86.03
CA VAL A 756 -69.15 -31.92 -85.94
C VAL A 756 -67.91 -31.03 -86.06
N GLU A 757 -66.74 -31.57 -85.74
CA GLU A 757 -65.46 -30.87 -85.94
C GLU A 757 -65.25 -30.52 -87.43
N GLY A 758 -64.90 -29.26 -87.71
CA GLY A 758 -64.76 -28.76 -89.08
C GLY A 758 -66.05 -28.17 -89.65
N LYS A 759 -66.30 -28.37 -90.96
CA LYS A 759 -67.43 -27.77 -91.69
C LYS A 759 -68.47 -28.79 -92.12
N SER A 760 -69.74 -28.39 -92.07
CA SER A 760 -70.89 -29.10 -92.67
C SER A 760 -71.53 -28.25 -93.78
N GLU A 761 -71.92 -28.89 -94.89
CA GLU A 761 -72.37 -28.19 -96.12
C GLU A 761 -73.73 -28.75 -96.59
N VAL A 762 -74.72 -27.86 -96.74
CA VAL A 762 -76.08 -28.17 -97.23
C VAL A 762 -76.32 -27.52 -98.60
N THR A 763 -76.98 -28.18 -99.54
CA THR A 763 -77.17 -27.68 -100.92
C THR A 763 -78.60 -27.81 -101.44
N TYR A 764 -79.20 -26.70 -101.90
CA TYR A 764 -80.54 -26.64 -102.49
C TYR A 764 -80.53 -26.57 -104.03
N VAL A 765 -81.54 -27.20 -104.68
CA VAL A 765 -81.57 -27.46 -106.15
C VAL A 765 -82.85 -26.92 -106.82
N TYR A 766 -82.71 -26.21 -107.95
CA TYR A 766 -83.78 -25.46 -108.64
C TYR A 766 -83.88 -25.72 -110.16
N GLU A 767 -85.08 -25.60 -110.74
CA GLU A 767 -85.40 -25.81 -112.17
C GLU A 767 -85.83 -24.52 -112.89
N LYS A 768 -85.68 -24.44 -114.22
CA LYS A 768 -85.84 -23.21 -115.04
C LYS A 768 -87.23 -23.06 -115.68
N ALA A 769 -87.80 -21.85 -115.68
CA ALA A 769 -89.12 -21.52 -116.27
C ALA A 769 -89.21 -21.65 -117.82
N GLY A 770 -90.44 -21.66 -118.36
CA GLY A 770 -90.73 -21.76 -119.82
C GLY A 770 -91.82 -20.81 -120.36
N GLN A 771 -92.17 -20.92 -121.66
CA GLN A 771 -93.01 -19.95 -122.41
C GLN A 771 -93.92 -20.61 -123.50
N VAL A 772 -95.00 -19.94 -123.93
CA VAL A 772 -95.93 -20.36 -125.01
C VAL A 772 -96.31 -19.19 -125.93
N VAL A 773 -96.34 -19.39 -127.26
CA VAL A 773 -96.50 -18.36 -128.32
C VAL A 773 -97.46 -18.82 -129.45
N VAL A 774 -98.15 -17.89 -130.10
CA VAL A 774 -99.19 -18.10 -131.13
C VAL A 774 -98.95 -17.21 -132.37
N HIS A 775 -99.11 -17.76 -133.57
CA HIS A 775 -98.84 -17.12 -134.88
C HIS A 775 -100.06 -17.12 -135.83
N TYR A 776 -100.16 -16.13 -136.75
CA TYR A 776 -101.30 -15.97 -137.68
C TYR A 776 -100.88 -15.76 -139.14
N VAL A 777 -101.25 -16.68 -140.05
CA VAL A 777 -100.79 -16.65 -141.46
C VAL A 777 -101.91 -16.89 -142.49
N ASP A 778 -101.68 -16.55 -143.76
CA ASP A 778 -102.55 -16.94 -144.88
C ASP A 778 -102.29 -18.39 -145.38
N GLU A 779 -103.09 -18.88 -146.34
CA GLU A 779 -102.91 -20.20 -146.99
C GLU A 779 -101.53 -20.39 -147.66
N ALA A 780 -100.79 -19.31 -147.95
CA ALA A 780 -99.42 -19.35 -148.48
C ALA A 780 -98.33 -19.28 -147.39
N GLY A 781 -98.71 -19.02 -146.14
CA GLY A 781 -97.80 -18.90 -144.99
C GLY A 781 -97.31 -17.49 -144.68
N ASN A 782 -97.85 -16.45 -145.32
CA ASN A 782 -97.50 -15.07 -145.02
C ASN A 782 -98.20 -14.61 -143.73
N THR A 783 -97.49 -13.95 -142.81
CA THR A 783 -98.08 -13.37 -141.60
C THR A 783 -99.13 -12.30 -141.93
N ILE A 784 -100.36 -12.46 -141.43
CA ILE A 784 -101.46 -11.51 -141.65
C ILE A 784 -101.90 -10.76 -140.38
N GLN A 785 -101.47 -11.22 -139.21
CA GLN A 785 -101.65 -10.56 -137.91
C GLN A 785 -100.41 -10.86 -137.04
N THR A 786 -100.06 -9.94 -136.15
CA THR A 786 -98.89 -10.08 -135.24
C THR A 786 -99.07 -11.22 -134.25
N ASP A 787 -97.98 -11.93 -133.99
CA ASP A 787 -97.89 -13.02 -133.01
C ASP A 787 -98.27 -12.58 -131.58
N ALA A 788 -98.77 -13.53 -130.79
CA ALA A 788 -99.20 -13.33 -129.40
C ALA A 788 -98.49 -14.31 -128.45
N VAL A 789 -98.39 -13.95 -127.16
CA VAL A 789 -97.80 -14.80 -126.10
C VAL A 789 -98.90 -15.19 -125.12
N ASP A 790 -99.11 -16.50 -124.94
CA ASP A 790 -100.09 -17.06 -124.01
C ASP A 790 -99.54 -17.08 -122.57
N THR A 791 -98.39 -17.73 -122.38
CA THR A 791 -97.75 -17.91 -121.08
C THR A 791 -96.31 -17.45 -121.14
N LYS A 792 -95.89 -16.59 -120.21
CA LYS A 792 -94.50 -16.17 -120.01
C LYS A 792 -94.01 -16.55 -118.61
N ASP A 793 -92.76 -17.01 -118.53
CA ASP A 793 -92.06 -17.42 -117.29
C ASP A 793 -92.85 -18.42 -116.45
N GLY A 794 -93.56 -19.32 -117.11
CA GLY A 794 -94.41 -20.32 -116.46
C GLY A 794 -93.57 -21.32 -115.66
N LYS A 795 -94.08 -21.69 -114.47
CA LYS A 795 -93.50 -22.80 -113.70
C LYS A 795 -93.57 -24.08 -114.56
N PRO A 796 -92.50 -24.90 -114.59
CA PRO A 796 -92.57 -26.25 -115.17
C PRO A 796 -93.79 -27.04 -114.68
N GLY A 797 -94.50 -27.67 -115.62
CA GLY A 797 -95.73 -28.42 -115.36
C GLY A 797 -97.04 -27.60 -115.30
N ALA A 798 -97.00 -26.26 -115.32
CA ALA A 798 -98.21 -25.44 -115.43
C ALA A 798 -98.91 -25.62 -116.80
N ALA A 799 -100.24 -25.59 -116.86
CA ALA A 799 -101.01 -25.84 -118.09
C ALA A 799 -101.25 -24.57 -118.95
N TYR A 800 -101.36 -24.73 -120.26
CA TYR A 800 -101.66 -23.66 -121.25
C TYR A 800 -102.83 -24.01 -122.18
N ASN A 801 -103.48 -23.00 -122.80
CA ASN A 801 -104.61 -23.19 -123.71
C ASN A 801 -104.80 -22.00 -124.68
N THR A 802 -104.50 -22.18 -125.96
CA THR A 802 -104.56 -21.12 -126.99
C THR A 802 -105.85 -21.10 -127.82
N THR A 803 -106.93 -21.76 -127.36
CA THR A 803 -108.16 -22.00 -128.14
C THR A 803 -109.24 -20.90 -128.04
N ASP A 804 -109.00 -19.84 -127.26
CA ASP A 804 -109.93 -18.72 -127.13
C ASP A 804 -109.97 -17.83 -128.38
N ASN A 805 -110.98 -16.94 -128.48
CA ASN A 805 -111.16 -16.10 -129.67
C ASN A 805 -110.13 -14.96 -129.82
N ASP A 806 -109.45 -14.56 -128.74
CA ASP A 806 -108.44 -13.51 -128.80
C ASP A 806 -107.12 -14.06 -129.38
N MET A 807 -106.82 -15.34 -129.06
CA MET A 807 -105.76 -16.13 -129.68
C MET A 807 -106.16 -16.80 -131.01
N LYS A 808 -107.46 -16.96 -131.31
CA LYS A 808 -107.98 -17.70 -132.48
C LYS A 808 -109.20 -17.01 -133.14
N PRO A 809 -109.04 -15.79 -133.71
CA PRO A 809 -110.14 -15.08 -134.36
C PRO A 809 -110.60 -15.81 -135.63
N THR A 810 -111.90 -15.75 -135.96
CA THR A 810 -112.49 -16.50 -137.08
C THR A 810 -112.39 -15.82 -138.44
N ARG A 811 -112.26 -14.49 -138.48
CA ARG A 811 -111.97 -13.70 -139.69
C ARG A 811 -110.98 -12.60 -139.34
N ILE A 812 -110.04 -12.32 -140.24
CA ILE A 812 -109.05 -11.25 -140.12
C ILE A 812 -109.23 -10.29 -141.29
N THR A 813 -109.55 -9.02 -141.01
CA THR A 813 -109.52 -7.96 -142.02
C THR A 813 -108.19 -7.24 -141.92
N THR A 814 -107.36 -7.38 -142.96
CA THR A 814 -106.06 -6.68 -143.03
C THR A 814 -106.24 -5.17 -143.18
N ALA A 815 -105.20 -4.39 -142.85
CA ALA A 815 -105.22 -2.92 -142.95
C ALA A 815 -105.50 -2.39 -144.37
N GLU A 816 -105.30 -3.22 -145.40
CA GLU A 816 -105.60 -2.91 -146.81
C GLU A 816 -107.08 -3.11 -147.17
N GLY A 817 -107.89 -3.66 -146.26
CA GLY A 817 -109.29 -4.01 -146.50
C GLY A 817 -109.49 -5.39 -147.13
N ARG A 818 -108.43 -6.17 -147.41
CA ARG A 818 -108.56 -7.58 -147.80
C ARG A 818 -109.05 -8.39 -146.61
N VAL A 819 -110.15 -9.11 -146.79
CA VAL A 819 -110.83 -9.89 -145.75
C VAL A 819 -110.46 -11.36 -145.89
N TYR A 820 -109.97 -11.94 -144.80
CA TYR A 820 -109.58 -13.34 -144.69
C TYR A 820 -110.47 -14.09 -143.71
N GLU A 821 -110.73 -15.37 -143.96
CA GLU A 821 -111.52 -16.28 -143.12
C GLU A 821 -110.68 -17.48 -142.68
N LEU A 822 -110.81 -17.87 -141.41
CA LEU A 822 -110.04 -18.95 -140.79
C LEU A 822 -110.30 -20.28 -141.52
N VAL A 823 -109.24 -21.08 -141.67
CA VAL A 823 -109.28 -22.46 -142.17
C VAL A 823 -108.91 -23.38 -141.00
N PRO A 824 -109.86 -23.80 -140.13
CA PRO A 824 -109.54 -24.45 -138.85
C PRO A 824 -108.74 -25.76 -139.02
N ALA A 825 -108.98 -26.48 -140.11
CA ALA A 825 -108.30 -27.71 -140.47
C ALA A 825 -106.80 -27.55 -140.83
N SER A 826 -106.31 -26.31 -140.94
CA SER A 826 -104.91 -25.99 -141.28
C SER A 826 -104.09 -25.49 -140.08
N THR A 827 -104.65 -25.53 -138.87
CA THR A 827 -103.96 -25.23 -137.60
C THR A 827 -102.70 -26.10 -137.41
N LYS A 828 -101.63 -25.53 -136.85
CA LYS A 828 -100.36 -26.22 -136.53
C LYS A 828 -99.95 -25.96 -135.08
N GLY A 829 -99.09 -26.82 -134.54
CA GLY A 829 -98.78 -26.83 -133.11
C GLY A 829 -99.85 -27.55 -132.30
N ASN A 830 -99.72 -27.56 -130.99
CA ASN A 830 -100.68 -28.16 -130.07
C ASN A 830 -101.35 -27.05 -129.25
N GLU A 831 -102.67 -26.94 -129.32
CA GLU A 831 -103.42 -25.84 -128.71
C GLU A 831 -103.55 -25.97 -127.17
N ASN A 832 -103.20 -27.14 -126.60
CA ASN A 832 -103.33 -27.45 -125.17
C ASN A 832 -102.18 -28.34 -124.65
N GLY A 833 -101.51 -27.93 -123.57
CA GLY A 833 -100.46 -28.74 -122.94
C GLY A 833 -99.98 -28.18 -121.61
N SER A 834 -98.72 -28.47 -121.26
CA SER A 834 -98.04 -27.89 -120.11
C SER A 834 -96.69 -27.27 -120.49
N VAL A 835 -96.24 -26.31 -119.68
CA VAL A 835 -94.97 -25.62 -119.81
C VAL A 835 -93.83 -26.56 -119.44
N GLU A 836 -92.92 -26.82 -120.38
CA GLU A 836 -91.70 -27.56 -120.13
C GLU A 836 -90.56 -26.64 -119.64
N ALA A 837 -89.72 -27.16 -118.75
CA ALA A 837 -88.63 -26.39 -118.16
C ALA A 837 -87.65 -25.86 -119.23
N GLY A 838 -87.39 -24.54 -119.21
CA GLY A 838 -86.45 -23.87 -120.09
C GLY A 838 -86.84 -23.77 -121.58
N LYS A 839 -88.07 -24.14 -121.98
CA LYS A 839 -88.50 -24.19 -123.39
C LYS A 839 -89.59 -23.18 -123.75
N THR A 840 -89.71 -22.90 -125.05
CA THR A 840 -90.83 -22.17 -125.66
C THR A 840 -91.64 -23.12 -126.55
N THR A 841 -92.97 -23.02 -126.47
CA THR A 841 -93.93 -23.79 -127.29
C THR A 841 -94.64 -22.87 -128.28
N GLU A 842 -94.91 -23.34 -129.50
CA GLU A 842 -95.46 -22.53 -130.62
C GLU A 842 -96.73 -23.14 -131.23
N VAL A 843 -97.70 -22.29 -131.58
CA VAL A 843 -99.00 -22.63 -132.21
C VAL A 843 -99.27 -21.70 -133.41
N THR A 844 -99.99 -22.14 -134.45
CA THR A 844 -100.22 -21.33 -135.67
C THR A 844 -101.61 -21.55 -136.30
N TYR A 845 -102.29 -20.45 -136.64
CA TYR A 845 -103.59 -20.43 -137.33
C TYR A 845 -103.48 -19.89 -138.78
N VAL A 846 -104.36 -20.35 -139.69
CA VAL A 846 -104.22 -20.20 -141.16
C VAL A 846 -105.53 -19.71 -141.80
N TYR A 847 -105.49 -18.77 -142.75
CA TYR A 847 -106.68 -18.04 -143.27
C TYR A 847 -106.71 -17.78 -144.81
N LYS A 848 -107.89 -17.47 -145.39
CA LYS A 848 -108.19 -17.39 -146.85
C LYS A 848 -109.04 -16.19 -147.32
N GLU A 849 -108.78 -15.62 -148.52
CA GLU A 849 -109.39 -14.38 -149.10
C GLU A 849 -110.76 -14.55 -149.86
N ILE A 850 -111.52 -13.44 -150.05
CA ILE A 850 -112.91 -13.34 -150.62
C ILE A 850 -113.04 -12.29 -151.79
N LYS A 851 -114.01 -12.42 -152.74
CA LYS A 851 -114.06 -11.71 -154.07
C LYS A 851 -115.49 -11.35 -154.65
N GLY A 852 -115.59 -10.60 -155.77
CA GLY A 852 -116.86 -10.14 -156.45
C GLY A 852 -116.78 -9.65 -157.94
N ASN A 853 -117.90 -9.15 -158.55
CA ASN A 853 -118.12 -8.94 -160.02
C ASN A 853 -118.95 -7.68 -160.45
N VAL A 854 -119.01 -7.30 -161.77
CA VAL A 854 -119.77 -6.13 -162.34
C VAL A 854 -120.32 -6.34 -163.80
N VAL A 855 -121.47 -5.73 -164.19
CA VAL A 855 -122.23 -5.91 -165.46
C VAL A 855 -122.92 -4.60 -165.99
N VAL A 856 -123.26 -4.51 -167.30
CA VAL A 856 -123.80 -3.33 -168.03
C VAL A 856 -124.94 -3.69 -169.03
N HIS A 857 -125.95 -2.81 -169.21
CA HIS A 857 -127.18 -3.01 -170.02
C HIS A 857 -127.55 -1.85 -170.97
N TYR A 858 -128.41 -2.06 -172.00
CA TYR A 858 -128.83 -1.03 -172.99
C TYR A 858 -130.32 -1.01 -173.38
N VAL A 859 -131.02 0.13 -173.25
CA VAL A 859 -132.48 0.27 -173.53
C VAL A 859 -132.89 1.56 -174.27
N ASP A 860 -134.14 1.65 -174.76
CA ASP A 860 -134.74 2.88 -175.27
C ASP A 860 -135.40 3.76 -174.17
N GLU A 861 -135.90 4.95 -174.53
CA GLU A 861 -136.64 5.85 -173.61
C GLU A 861 -137.89 5.22 -172.95
N ALA A 862 -138.43 4.13 -173.48
CA ALA A 862 -139.54 3.37 -172.87
C ALA A 862 -139.06 2.17 -172.02
N GLY A 863 -137.75 1.89 -171.99
CA GLY A 863 -137.13 0.80 -171.24
C GLY A 863 -137.03 -0.52 -172.00
N ASN A 864 -137.30 -0.56 -173.32
CA ASN A 864 -137.13 -1.77 -174.12
C ASN A 864 -135.64 -1.98 -174.46
N THR A 865 -135.13 -3.20 -174.33
CA THR A 865 -133.76 -3.54 -174.72
C THR A 865 -133.50 -3.29 -176.21
N ILE A 866 -132.43 -2.57 -176.55
CA ILE A 866 -132.02 -2.28 -177.94
C ILE A 866 -130.64 -2.81 -178.33
N ALA A 867 -129.84 -3.26 -177.37
CA ALA A 867 -128.59 -3.99 -177.57
C ALA A 867 -128.36 -5.00 -176.43
N GLU A 868 -127.47 -5.97 -176.63
CA GLU A 868 -127.17 -7.05 -175.67
C GLU A 868 -126.26 -6.57 -174.53
N ASP A 869 -126.43 -7.16 -173.35
CA ASP A 869 -125.71 -6.81 -172.11
C ASP A 869 -124.20 -7.20 -172.16
N VAL A 870 -123.36 -6.47 -171.42
CA VAL A 870 -121.91 -6.68 -171.35
C VAL A 870 -121.44 -6.88 -169.90
N LYS A 871 -120.45 -7.75 -169.68
CA LYS A 871 -119.80 -7.90 -168.37
C LYS A 871 -118.54 -7.04 -168.30
N ASP A 872 -118.34 -6.39 -167.16
CA ASP A 872 -117.26 -5.43 -166.91
C ASP A 872 -116.11 -6.10 -166.12
N THR A 873 -116.38 -6.47 -164.86
CA THR A 873 -115.38 -7.01 -163.92
C THR A 873 -115.80 -8.39 -163.42
N THR A 874 -114.85 -9.29 -163.18
CA THR A 874 -115.09 -10.64 -162.64
C THR A 874 -113.94 -11.09 -161.72
N ASP A 875 -114.25 -11.75 -160.61
CA ASP A 875 -113.32 -12.23 -159.57
C ASP A 875 -112.34 -11.17 -159.00
N GLY A 876 -112.79 -9.92 -158.94
CA GLY A 876 -112.06 -8.83 -158.27
C GLY A 876 -112.03 -9.03 -156.76
N SER A 877 -110.88 -8.79 -156.12
CA SER A 877 -110.81 -8.73 -154.65
C SER A 877 -111.72 -7.61 -154.12
N VAL A 878 -112.37 -7.83 -152.98
CA VAL A 878 -113.27 -6.83 -152.37
C VAL A 878 -112.52 -5.50 -152.19
N SER A 879 -113.17 -4.39 -152.50
CA SER A 879 -112.60 -3.02 -152.51
C SER A 879 -111.65 -2.69 -153.69
N SER A 880 -111.46 -3.58 -154.68
CA SER A 880 -110.91 -3.19 -156.00
C SER A 880 -111.89 -2.27 -156.77
N ALA A 881 -111.47 -1.61 -157.86
CA ALA A 881 -112.26 -0.58 -158.56
C ALA A 881 -112.77 -1.05 -159.95
N TYR A 882 -113.86 -0.44 -160.44
CA TYR A 882 -114.45 -0.70 -161.77
C TYR A 882 -114.82 0.60 -162.53
N ASP A 883 -114.93 0.51 -163.87
CA ASP A 883 -115.28 1.62 -164.78
C ASP A 883 -115.94 1.08 -166.06
N THR A 884 -117.24 1.34 -166.20
CA THR A 884 -118.12 0.83 -167.28
C THR A 884 -118.25 1.78 -168.47
N THR A 885 -117.56 2.93 -168.46
CA THR A 885 -117.80 4.03 -169.42
C THR A 885 -117.36 3.75 -170.86
N ASP A 886 -116.54 2.71 -171.07
CA ASP A 886 -116.15 2.20 -172.39
C ASP A 886 -117.34 1.54 -173.13
N ASN A 887 -118.30 1.00 -172.38
CA ASN A 887 -119.50 0.32 -172.86
C ASN A 887 -120.66 1.29 -173.15
N LYS A 888 -120.37 2.44 -173.80
CA LYS A 888 -121.32 3.56 -173.96
C LYS A 888 -121.33 4.18 -175.38
N PRO A 889 -121.88 3.50 -176.41
CA PRO A 889 -121.94 4.04 -177.77
C PRO A 889 -122.85 5.28 -177.89
N ALA A 890 -122.53 6.19 -178.81
CA ALA A 890 -123.28 7.45 -178.99
C ALA A 890 -124.60 7.27 -179.79
N THR A 891 -124.66 6.26 -180.66
CA THR A 891 -125.85 5.90 -181.44
C THR A 891 -125.94 4.39 -181.60
N ILE A 892 -127.17 3.86 -181.58
CA ILE A 892 -127.49 2.45 -181.86
C ILE A 892 -128.43 2.44 -183.07
N THR A 893 -128.09 1.67 -184.10
CA THR A 893 -129.02 1.41 -185.21
C THR A 893 -129.61 0.02 -185.01
N THR A 894 -130.92 -0.07 -184.81
CA THR A 894 -131.59 -1.37 -184.60
C THR A 894 -131.80 -2.09 -185.93
N LYS A 895 -132.03 -3.41 -185.88
CA LYS A 895 -132.09 -4.29 -187.06
C LYS A 895 -133.22 -3.95 -188.04
N ASP A 896 -134.24 -3.21 -187.59
CA ASP A 896 -135.35 -2.65 -188.38
C ASP A 896 -135.04 -1.28 -189.02
N GLY A 897 -133.80 -0.81 -188.94
CA GLY A 897 -133.31 0.39 -189.63
C GLY A 897 -133.58 1.71 -188.93
N LYS A 898 -134.11 1.68 -187.70
CA LYS A 898 -134.26 2.88 -186.87
C LYS A 898 -132.92 3.31 -186.28
N LEU A 899 -132.67 4.62 -186.30
CA LEU A 899 -131.53 5.23 -185.64
C LEU A 899 -131.95 5.74 -184.25
N TYR A 900 -131.36 5.17 -183.21
CA TYR A 900 -131.46 5.63 -181.84
C TYR A 900 -130.20 6.41 -181.44
N VAL A 901 -130.37 7.59 -180.84
CA VAL A 901 -129.30 8.45 -180.33
C VAL A 901 -129.29 8.38 -178.81
N LEU A 902 -128.10 8.29 -178.20
CA LEU A 902 -127.95 8.23 -176.74
C LEU A 902 -128.63 9.44 -176.07
N VAL A 903 -129.24 9.19 -174.90
CA VAL A 903 -129.76 10.20 -173.97
C VAL A 903 -128.88 10.14 -172.72
N PRO A 904 -127.73 10.85 -172.66
CA PRO A 904 -126.72 10.65 -171.62
C PRO A 904 -127.25 10.90 -170.20
N THR A 905 -128.22 11.82 -170.10
CA THR A 905 -128.94 12.22 -168.87
C THR A 905 -129.87 11.14 -168.30
N SER A 906 -129.97 9.97 -168.92
CA SER A 906 -130.89 8.90 -168.54
C SER A 906 -130.20 7.58 -168.18
N THR A 907 -128.87 7.59 -168.05
CA THR A 907 -128.05 6.50 -167.48
C THR A 907 -128.54 6.11 -166.08
N LYS A 908 -128.44 4.83 -165.71
CA LYS A 908 -128.78 4.28 -164.37
C LYS A 908 -127.65 3.41 -163.85
N GLY A 909 -127.47 3.38 -162.53
CA GLY A 909 -126.28 2.79 -161.91
C GLY A 909 -125.10 3.77 -161.97
N ASP A 910 -124.15 3.61 -161.05
CA ASP A 910 -122.93 4.42 -161.04
C ASP A 910 -121.95 3.84 -162.06
N GLU A 911 -121.48 4.65 -163.01
CA GLU A 911 -120.62 4.17 -164.10
C GLU A 911 -119.23 3.74 -163.59
N ASN A 912 -118.85 4.16 -162.38
CA ASN A 912 -117.57 3.90 -161.72
C ASN A 912 -117.82 3.54 -160.25
N GLY A 913 -117.05 2.60 -159.70
CA GLY A 913 -117.19 2.25 -158.28
C GLY A 913 -116.12 1.31 -157.73
N LYS A 914 -116.47 0.62 -156.64
CA LYS A 914 -115.67 -0.46 -156.04
C LYS A 914 -116.42 -1.78 -156.08
N VAL A 915 -115.70 -2.86 -156.36
CA VAL A 915 -116.18 -4.24 -156.29
C VAL A 915 -116.54 -4.57 -154.83
N THR A 916 -117.82 -4.79 -154.58
CA THR A 916 -118.31 -5.39 -153.34
C THR A 916 -118.34 -6.92 -153.45
N GLU A 917 -118.51 -7.61 -152.33
CA GLU A 917 -118.93 -9.02 -152.35
C GLU A 917 -120.29 -9.13 -153.08
N GLY A 918 -120.38 -10.00 -154.10
CA GLY A 918 -121.56 -10.11 -154.98
C GLY A 918 -121.33 -9.61 -156.41
N THR A 919 -122.34 -8.98 -157.02
CA THR A 919 -122.33 -8.44 -158.40
C THR A 919 -122.98 -7.05 -158.45
N THR A 920 -122.46 -6.14 -159.28
CA THR A 920 -122.97 -4.76 -159.49
C THR A 920 -123.42 -4.55 -160.95
N GLU A 921 -124.38 -3.65 -161.21
CA GLU A 921 -125.08 -3.50 -162.51
C GLU A 921 -125.29 -2.02 -162.95
N VAL A 922 -125.13 -1.71 -164.24
CA VAL A 922 -125.22 -0.35 -164.85
C VAL A 922 -126.08 -0.36 -166.15
N THR A 923 -126.71 0.74 -166.58
CA THR A 923 -127.63 0.77 -167.76
C THR A 923 -127.66 2.10 -168.54
N TYR A 924 -127.67 2.03 -169.88
CA TYR A 924 -127.73 3.19 -170.81
C TYR A 924 -129.05 3.31 -171.62
N VAL A 925 -129.44 4.53 -172.03
CA VAL A 925 -130.80 4.86 -172.57
C VAL A 925 -130.77 5.74 -173.85
N TYR A 926 -131.62 5.49 -174.87
CA TYR A 926 -131.53 6.10 -176.22
C TYR A 926 -132.91 6.44 -176.89
N LYS A 927 -132.94 7.32 -177.92
CA LYS A 927 -134.16 7.89 -178.59
C LYS A 927 -134.18 7.94 -180.14
N GLU A 928 -135.35 7.85 -180.79
CA GLU A 928 -135.56 7.75 -182.26
C GLU A 928 -135.62 9.11 -183.03
N VAL A 929 -135.42 9.13 -184.37
CA VAL A 929 -135.37 10.34 -185.25
C VAL A 929 -136.13 10.17 -186.58
N LYS A 930 -136.71 11.23 -187.17
CA LYS A 930 -137.46 11.26 -188.46
C LYS A 930 -137.18 12.53 -189.29
N GLU A 931 -137.46 12.53 -190.60
CA GLU A 931 -136.75 13.37 -191.58
C GLU A 931 -137.47 14.66 -192.09
N GLY A 932 -136.70 15.76 -192.13
CA GLY A 932 -137.06 17.07 -192.71
C GLY A 932 -136.44 18.25 -191.92
N THR A 933 -136.14 19.44 -192.49
CA THR A 933 -136.16 19.89 -193.90
C THR A 933 -135.18 21.07 -194.09
N THR A 934 -134.56 21.22 -195.28
CA THR A 934 -133.70 22.36 -195.71
C THR A 934 -132.55 22.81 -194.79
N ASN A 935 -131.33 22.35 -195.11
CA ASN A 935 -130.01 22.98 -194.89
C ASN A 935 -129.58 23.33 -193.45
N GLY A 936 -128.55 22.65 -192.95
CA GLY A 936 -128.07 22.75 -191.57
C GLY A 936 -126.66 23.34 -191.36
N GLY A 937 -126.34 23.63 -190.10
CA GLY A 937 -125.04 24.06 -189.57
C GLY A 937 -124.83 23.54 -188.13
N SER A 938 -123.61 23.70 -187.58
CA SER A 938 -123.13 23.07 -186.31
C SER A 938 -122.60 24.12 -185.29
N LEU A 939 -122.25 23.74 -184.03
CA LEU A 939 -121.15 24.25 -183.14
C LEU A 939 -121.19 23.72 -181.65
N THR A 940 -120.12 23.90 -180.82
CA THR A 940 -119.81 23.18 -179.52
C THR A 940 -118.86 23.89 -178.46
N PRO A 941 -118.98 23.70 -177.09
CA PRO A 941 -117.97 24.12 -176.00
C PRO A 941 -117.72 23.19 -174.69
N SER A 942 -117.11 23.64 -173.52
CA SER A 942 -116.25 22.84 -172.49
C SER A 942 -116.00 23.29 -170.93
N GLN A 943 -115.29 22.49 -170.00
CA GLN A 943 -114.55 22.70 -168.61
C GLN A 943 -115.21 22.56 -167.12
N PRO A 944 -114.63 22.66 -165.81
CA PRO A 944 -113.41 22.27 -164.88
C PRO A 944 -113.74 21.68 -163.38
N GLY A 945 -113.05 21.53 -162.15
CA GLY A 945 -111.69 21.49 -161.39
C GLY A 945 -111.58 21.70 -159.75
N SER A 946 -110.65 21.08 -158.88
CA SER A 946 -110.15 21.35 -157.38
C SER A 946 -110.12 20.15 -156.28
N PRO A 947 -109.73 20.04 -154.90
CA PRO A 947 -109.00 20.74 -153.70
C PRO A 947 -108.09 19.89 -152.61
N SER A 948 -107.72 20.29 -151.30
CA SER A 948 -106.90 19.56 -150.16
C SER A 948 -106.90 20.18 -148.64
N THR A 949 -106.25 19.94 -147.39
CA THR A 949 -105.01 19.28 -146.64
C THR A 949 -105.04 18.84 -145.01
N PRO A 950 -104.21 19.20 -143.89
CA PRO A 950 -103.66 18.28 -142.74
C PRO A 950 -103.36 18.70 -141.15
N SER A 951 -102.80 17.81 -140.19
CA SER A 951 -101.84 18.02 -138.94
C SER A 951 -102.15 17.72 -137.35
N THR A 952 -101.17 17.39 -136.37
CA THR A 952 -101.03 17.66 -134.80
C THR A 952 -100.13 16.77 -133.75
N ASN A 953 -99.78 17.23 -132.46
CA ASN A 953 -99.03 16.58 -131.25
C ASN A 953 -98.98 17.45 -129.87
N PRO A 954 -98.21 17.39 -128.66
CA PRO A 954 -97.53 16.45 -127.62
C PRO A 954 -97.60 16.76 -126.01
N THR A 955 -96.91 16.07 -124.98
CA THR A 955 -96.80 16.44 -123.44
C THR A 955 -95.75 15.72 -122.42
N SER A 956 -95.60 16.05 -121.07
CA SER A 956 -94.73 15.48 -119.88
C SER A 956 -94.99 16.13 -118.43
N PRO A 957 -94.33 16.05 -117.16
CA PRO A 957 -93.21 15.33 -116.35
C PRO A 957 -93.57 14.95 -114.79
N VAL A 958 -92.90 14.90 -113.55
CA VAL A 958 -91.57 14.81 -112.69
C VAL A 958 -91.85 14.87 -111.07
N LYS A 959 -91.12 14.65 -109.88
CA LYS A 959 -89.91 13.97 -109.15
C LYS A 959 -89.96 14.06 -107.51
N PRO A 960 -89.28 13.21 -106.62
CA PRO A 960 -89.18 13.26 -105.08
C PRO A 960 -87.78 13.39 -104.26
N THR A 961 -87.61 12.85 -102.99
CA THR A 961 -86.82 13.19 -101.68
C THR A 961 -85.76 12.13 -101.05
N ASP A 962 -85.07 12.03 -99.84
CA ASP A 962 -84.42 12.85 -98.68
C ASP A 962 -83.48 12.04 -97.59
N PRO A 963 -82.79 12.59 -96.50
CA PRO A 963 -81.56 12.02 -95.73
C PRO A 963 -81.36 12.04 -94.11
N SER A 964 -80.30 11.40 -93.44
CA SER A 964 -79.51 11.80 -92.16
C SER A 964 -78.60 10.77 -91.33
N GLN A 965 -77.47 11.20 -90.65
CA GLN A 965 -76.62 10.51 -89.58
C GLN A 965 -75.59 11.45 -88.82
N PRO A 966 -75.15 11.23 -87.53
CA PRO A 966 -74.03 11.93 -86.82
C PRO A 966 -72.80 11.02 -86.41
N THR A 967 -71.53 11.30 -86.76
CA THR A 967 -70.42 12.13 -86.17
C THR A 967 -69.49 11.55 -85.07
N THR A 968 -68.17 11.64 -85.33
CA THR A 968 -66.94 11.41 -84.51
C THR A 968 -66.55 12.67 -83.66
N PRO A 969 -65.37 12.84 -82.97
CA PRO A 969 -64.11 12.06 -82.93
C PRO A 969 -63.40 11.89 -81.54
N ALA A 970 -62.18 11.34 -81.56
CA ALA A 970 -61.21 11.30 -80.46
C ALA A 970 -60.01 12.24 -80.71
N ASN A 971 -59.10 12.40 -79.74
CA ASN A 971 -57.73 12.93 -79.97
C ASN A 971 -56.71 12.35 -78.94
N PRO A 972 -55.41 12.14 -79.27
CA PRO A 972 -54.55 11.23 -78.50
C PRO A 972 -53.27 11.81 -77.87
N ALA A 973 -52.67 10.98 -77.00
CA ALA A 973 -51.25 10.70 -76.79
C ALA A 973 -50.21 11.77 -76.33
N THR A 974 -49.33 11.26 -75.46
CA THR A 974 -48.09 11.81 -74.87
C THR A 974 -46.93 12.01 -75.85
N PRO A 975 -45.88 12.75 -75.42
CA PRO A 975 -44.50 12.26 -75.54
C PRO A 975 -43.77 12.20 -74.18
N THR A 976 -42.59 11.57 -74.14
CA THR A 976 -41.87 11.14 -72.92
C THR A 976 -40.38 11.52 -72.89
N MET A 977 -39.79 11.57 -71.68
CA MET A 977 -38.37 11.36 -71.27
C MET A 977 -37.95 12.32 -70.13
N PRO A 978 -36.89 12.04 -69.33
CA PRO A 978 -36.14 10.78 -69.15
C PRO A 978 -36.15 10.24 -67.69
N SER A 979 -35.47 9.12 -67.46
CA SER A 979 -35.44 8.35 -66.20
C SER A 979 -34.23 8.64 -65.28
N ALA A 980 -34.08 7.84 -64.21
CA ALA A 980 -32.95 7.72 -63.26
C ALA A 980 -33.11 8.51 -61.93
N PRO A 981 -32.52 8.05 -60.79
CA PRO A 981 -33.40 7.41 -59.81
C PRO A 981 -33.22 7.78 -58.31
N VAL A 982 -34.33 7.57 -57.57
CA VAL A 982 -34.45 7.12 -56.16
C VAL A 982 -33.78 7.94 -55.03
N ASN A 983 -34.61 8.28 -54.04
CA ASN A 983 -34.23 8.90 -52.78
C ASN A 983 -33.73 7.85 -51.77
N GLY A 984 -32.56 8.07 -51.15
CA GLY A 984 -31.92 7.15 -50.19
C GLY A 984 -31.51 7.83 -48.89
N LYS A 985 -31.64 7.13 -47.76
CA LYS A 985 -31.40 7.67 -46.40
C LYS A 985 -29.90 7.63 -46.02
N ALA A 986 -29.50 8.46 -45.06
CA ALA A 986 -28.11 8.79 -44.76
C ALA A 986 -27.23 7.62 -44.25
N PRO A 987 -25.88 7.71 -44.36
CA PRO A 987 -24.97 6.58 -44.17
C PRO A 987 -24.49 6.37 -42.73
N GLN A 988 -24.07 5.14 -42.43
CA GLN A 988 -23.05 4.81 -41.42
C GLN A 988 -21.79 4.30 -42.13
N ALA A 989 -20.62 4.41 -41.47
CA ALA A 989 -19.33 4.00 -42.02
C ALA A 989 -18.85 2.65 -41.42
N PRO A 990 -18.07 1.83 -42.16
CA PRO A 990 -17.75 0.44 -41.80
C PRO A 990 -16.45 0.27 -40.99
N VAL A 991 -16.27 -0.90 -40.37
CA VAL A 991 -15.01 -1.33 -39.72
C VAL A 991 -14.74 -2.82 -39.97
N ALA A 992 -13.69 -3.14 -40.73
CA ALA A 992 -13.02 -4.45 -40.88
C ALA A 992 -11.83 -4.31 -41.87
N PRO A 993 -10.88 -5.26 -41.98
CA PRO A 993 -10.10 -5.92 -40.93
C PRO A 993 -8.57 -5.87 -41.25
N SER A 994 -7.69 -6.39 -40.38
CA SER A 994 -6.35 -6.97 -40.73
C SER A 994 -5.58 -7.47 -39.49
N GLU A 995 -4.45 -8.16 -39.71
CA GLU A 995 -3.78 -9.07 -38.75
C GLU A 995 -2.31 -8.70 -38.42
N ALA A 996 -1.75 -9.47 -37.48
CA ALA A 996 -0.38 -10.02 -37.49
C ALA A 996 0.80 -9.34 -36.72
N LYS A 997 1.24 -10.08 -35.68
CA LYS A 997 2.62 -10.37 -35.23
C LYS A 997 3.63 -9.26 -34.87
N GLY A 998 4.18 -9.40 -33.65
CA GLY A 998 5.54 -9.02 -33.26
C GLY A 998 6.13 -10.09 -32.32
N GLN A 999 7.46 -10.24 -32.24
CA GLN A 999 8.15 -11.26 -31.42
C GLN A 999 9.17 -10.61 -30.46
N ALA A 1000 9.51 -11.31 -29.37
CA ALA A 1000 10.18 -10.78 -28.18
C ALA A 1000 11.72 -10.69 -28.24
N GLU A 1001 12.28 -9.88 -27.33
CA GLU A 1001 13.60 -10.09 -26.72
C GLU A 1001 13.69 -9.39 -25.33
N LEU A 1002 14.73 -9.72 -24.53
CA LEU A 1002 15.04 -9.30 -23.15
C LEU A 1002 16.53 -8.85 -23.12
N PRO A 1003 17.07 -8.01 -22.16
CA PRO A 1003 17.03 -8.28 -20.71
C PRO A 1003 17.24 -7.13 -19.66
N ASN A 1004 16.74 -7.38 -18.43
CA ASN A 1004 17.36 -7.29 -17.09
C ASN A 1004 18.13 -6.03 -16.53
N THR A 1005 18.07 -5.88 -15.19
CA THR A 1005 18.87 -5.08 -14.22
C THR A 1005 18.69 -3.56 -14.10
N GLY A 1006 18.73 -3.05 -12.84
CA GLY A 1006 18.80 -1.63 -12.46
C GLY A 1006 18.32 -1.37 -11.02
N THR A 1007 19.17 -0.84 -10.14
CA THR A 1007 18.91 -0.70 -8.68
C THR A 1007 18.73 0.78 -8.27
N GLU A 1008 18.04 1.00 -7.13
CA GLU A 1008 17.93 2.17 -6.22
C GLU A 1008 18.66 3.49 -6.56
N ASP A 1009 18.06 4.67 -6.29
CA ASP A 1009 18.09 5.32 -4.94
C ASP A 1009 17.53 6.79 -4.96
N HIS A 1010 17.48 7.46 -3.81
CA HIS A 1010 16.88 8.78 -3.55
C HIS A 1010 17.59 10.02 -4.15
N ALA A 1011 16.85 11.12 -4.43
CA ALA A 1011 17.06 12.44 -3.76
C ALA A 1011 16.17 13.62 -4.27
N SER A 1012 15.39 14.20 -3.35
CA SER A 1012 15.14 15.64 -3.09
C SER A 1012 14.95 16.73 -4.19
N LEU A 1013 13.88 17.53 -3.98
CA LEU A 1013 13.82 19.02 -3.93
C LEU A 1013 13.29 19.86 -5.13
N ALA A 1014 12.41 20.81 -4.77
CA ALA A 1014 12.07 22.09 -5.44
C ALA A 1014 11.32 22.08 -6.81
N ALA A 1015 10.46 23.04 -7.15
CA ALA A 1015 9.69 24.05 -6.38
C ALA A 1015 8.62 24.74 -7.29
N LEU A 1016 7.70 25.53 -6.70
CA LEU A 1016 6.65 26.35 -7.35
C LEU A 1016 5.50 25.48 -7.96
N GLY A 1017 4.21 25.83 -7.95
CA GLY A 1017 3.46 27.10 -7.84
C GLY A 1017 2.62 27.25 -9.14
N LEU A 1018 1.32 27.59 -9.19
CA LEU A 1018 0.45 28.40 -8.30
C LEU A 1018 -1.05 28.24 -8.72
N LEU A 1019 -2.02 28.50 -7.81
CA LEU A 1019 -3.50 28.57 -8.01
C LEU A 1019 -4.20 27.24 -8.43
N GLY A 1020 -5.49 26.95 -8.18
CA GLY A 1020 -6.64 27.68 -7.58
C GLY A 1020 -7.92 27.41 -8.41
N VAL A 1021 -9.17 27.28 -7.92
CA VAL A 1021 -9.84 27.49 -6.61
C VAL A 1021 -11.17 26.65 -6.57
N LEU A 1022 -11.83 26.52 -5.40
CA LEU A 1022 -13.20 25.96 -5.14
C LEU A 1022 -13.28 24.40 -5.10
N SER A 1023 -14.10 23.70 -4.30
CA SER A 1023 -14.86 23.92 -3.03
C SER A 1023 -15.48 22.55 -2.59
N GLY A 1024 -15.90 22.25 -1.35
CA GLY A 1024 -15.84 22.95 -0.06
C GLY A 1024 -16.87 22.41 0.97
N PHE A 1025 -16.50 22.30 2.27
CA PHE A 1025 -17.28 21.82 3.45
C PHE A 1025 -17.65 20.31 3.51
N GLY A 1026 -17.63 19.64 4.68
CA GLY A 1026 -17.11 20.03 6.02
C GLY A 1026 -17.56 19.11 7.19
N LEU A 1027 -16.94 19.30 8.38
CA LEU A 1027 -17.27 18.72 9.72
C LEU A 1027 -16.87 17.22 9.94
N VAL A 1028 -16.38 16.74 11.11
CA VAL A 1028 -15.99 17.40 12.38
C VAL A 1028 -14.81 16.70 13.12
N ALA A 1029 -14.24 17.42 14.10
CA ALA A 1029 -13.01 17.26 14.90
C ALA A 1029 -12.48 15.90 15.44
N ARG A 1030 -11.16 15.88 15.70
CA ARG A 1030 -10.39 14.96 16.57
C ARG A 1030 -10.54 15.29 18.07
N LYS A 1031 -10.38 14.28 18.95
CA LYS A 1031 -9.55 14.29 20.20
C LYS A 1031 -9.55 12.87 20.84
N LYS A 1032 -8.67 12.48 21.79
CA LYS A 1032 -7.20 12.63 21.99
C LYS A 1032 -6.84 12.01 23.37
N LYS A 1033 -5.94 11.01 23.40
CA LYS A 1033 -5.17 10.51 24.57
C LYS A 1033 -5.92 9.66 25.62
N GLU A 1034 -5.12 8.83 26.29
CA GLU A 1034 -5.41 7.90 27.39
C GLU A 1034 -6.41 6.76 27.07
N ASP A 1035 -6.09 5.48 27.32
CA ASP A 1035 -4.82 4.90 27.80
C ASP A 1035 -3.82 4.58 26.65
#